data_AF-A0A3A6NPX5-F1
#
_entry.id   AF-A0A3A6NPX5-F1
#
_cell.length_a   1.000
_cell.length_b   1.000
_cell.length_c   1.000
_cell.angle_alpha   90.00
_cell.angle_beta   90.00
_cell.angle_gamma   90.00
#
_symmetry.space_group_name_H-M   'P 1'
#
loop_
_entity.id
_entity.type
_entity.pdbx_description
1 polymer ?
#
loop_
_entity_poly.entity_id
_entity_poly.type
_entity_poly.pdbx_seq_one_letter_code
_entity_poly.pdbx_strand_id
1 'polypeptide(L)'
;MDNPSRARYTLLQLLLGLAAAVLAGFLLQGFWQLFGLPDRPGPGFWQEMVRPFGLGRFVTLALPTAAFLPTLALSIMILLLPAETGSELHEHCRQAQRYDAYTYLLLVAAVVLVLIWNVLGNGFLAMGLCFLGLVTIKAVILLRLLWLAFLCPAAQSASWHPRRKLVAVFLVSLVVFALPAAWLSQSVSASRSEAVYLLKTHALVAGQTVTPAAPGKEHLAFYWRAGEKQPFRAPAGDLVEIFALSIAPPYAAAGRLGVLLLLAVLMALLASQLLAWLEGVGVAPAPAAGAAGLALTAAPVYFAAGQVLPEAAAMLLLVCGLRLLEGLKRRTWLALGLLVPLCVLLILLELRLAALAAALLAVGLFETLRLKAGAITAGLILLAVAAGAAVMCWQIPPVTWPLGLGPRVAAALGLWQQAPHWWSPIAAFVSGLLLDQNYGILFTAPVFLMALGGLVASLWRRTRPSLYLLIPGLIYLAATCFNSWHRLPGELSPPGLLLALLLPAAGLYMAPVLASLSRPWWRLAIWIPAGYGLAYTWFLTLLPWLRLGHTGAPNPLAQAAGKSLGRPMEGLVPTVVSSQPALLAALAVAALLAIFYLVVGLRPAPAVASRWRANEALALALALGLLGWGFLAAVSPAA
;
A
#
# COMPACT_ATOMS: atom_id res chain seq x y z
N MET A 1 24.84 14.98 28.47
CA MET A 1 26.12 14.85 27.74
C MET A 1 26.02 13.64 26.83
N ASP A 2 26.13 13.83 25.52
CA ASP A 2 26.05 12.74 24.54
C ASP A 2 27.20 11.75 24.77
N ASN A 3 26.92 10.46 24.80
CA ASN A 3 27.94 9.42 24.97
C ASN A 3 28.77 9.32 23.67
N PRO A 4 29.99 9.88 23.59
CA PRO A 4 30.74 10.01 22.33
C PRO A 4 31.09 8.65 21.72
N SER A 5 31.10 7.59 22.53
CA SER A 5 31.36 6.21 22.07
C SER A 5 30.27 5.72 21.10
N ARG A 6 29.01 6.08 21.33
CA ARG A 6 27.86 5.60 20.56
C ARG A 6 27.82 6.21 19.15
N ALA A 7 28.05 7.52 19.06
CA ALA A 7 28.12 8.23 17.78
C ALA A 7 29.27 7.70 16.93
N ARG A 8 30.45 7.48 17.54
CA ARG A 8 31.63 6.93 16.85
C ARG A 8 31.38 5.52 16.30
N TYR A 9 30.80 4.62 17.10
CA TYR A 9 30.50 3.26 16.64
C TYR A 9 29.48 3.25 15.49
N THR A 10 28.44 4.08 15.60
CA THR A 10 27.41 4.22 14.56
C THR A 10 27.99 4.77 13.26
N LEU A 11 28.87 5.78 13.34
CA LEU A 11 29.57 6.33 12.18
C LEU A 11 30.50 5.29 11.53
N LEU A 12 31.25 4.53 12.33
CA LEU A 12 32.14 3.48 11.83
C LEU A 12 31.35 2.40 11.07
N GLN A 13 30.23 1.93 11.63
CA GLN A 13 29.37 0.96 10.95
C GLN A 13 28.81 1.52 9.63
N LEU A 14 28.42 2.80 9.60
CA LEU A 14 27.93 3.45 8.39
C LEU A 14 29.02 3.49 7.30
N LEU A 15 30.25 3.87 7.66
CA LEU A 15 31.38 3.93 6.73
C LEU A 15 31.76 2.55 6.20
N LEU A 16 31.83 1.54 7.07
CA LEU A 16 32.11 0.16 6.68
C LEU A 16 30.99 -0.41 5.79
N GLY A 17 29.74 -0.13 6.14
CA GLY A 17 28.58 -0.55 5.35
C GLY A 17 28.53 0.10 3.97
N LEU A 18 28.92 1.37 3.86
CA LEU A 18 29.04 2.08 2.58
C LEU A 18 30.18 1.48 1.74
N ALA A 19 31.36 1.31 2.34
CA ALA A 19 32.51 0.71 1.66
C ALA A 19 32.20 -0.70 1.14
N ALA A 20 31.56 -1.54 1.97
CA ALA A 20 31.14 -2.89 1.58
C ALA A 20 30.13 -2.87 0.42
N ALA A 21 29.15 -1.97 0.44
CA ALA A 21 28.18 -1.83 -0.64
C ALA A 21 28.83 -1.36 -1.96
N VAL A 22 29.70 -0.34 -1.89
CA VAL A 22 30.43 0.17 -3.07
C VAL A 22 31.32 -0.92 -3.67
N LEU A 23 32.08 -1.64 -2.83
CA LEU A 23 32.92 -2.75 -3.27
C LEU A 23 32.09 -3.87 -3.90
N ALA A 24 30.98 -4.26 -3.27
CA ALA A 24 30.08 -5.25 -3.84
C ALA A 24 29.52 -4.81 -5.20
N GLY A 25 29.17 -3.53 -5.37
CA GLY A 25 28.73 -2.98 -6.64
C GLY A 25 29.78 -3.10 -7.74
N PHE A 26 31.04 -2.75 -7.45
CA PHE A 26 32.15 -2.92 -8.39
C PHE A 26 32.41 -4.39 -8.74
N LEU A 27 32.39 -5.28 -7.75
CA LEU A 27 32.57 -6.72 -7.96
C LEU A 27 31.44 -7.31 -8.81
N LEU A 28 30.19 -7.00 -8.49
CA LEU A 28 29.03 -7.43 -9.28
C LEU A 28 29.13 -6.92 -10.72
N GLN A 29 29.57 -5.68 -10.93
CA GLN A 29 29.76 -5.13 -12.26
C GLN A 29 30.86 -5.84 -13.03
N GLY A 30 32.02 -6.03 -12.39
CA GLY A 30 33.16 -6.73 -12.97
C GLY A 30 32.80 -8.16 -13.37
N PHE A 31 32.15 -8.92 -12.48
CA PHE A 31 31.70 -10.29 -12.79
C PHE A 31 30.63 -10.31 -13.86
N TRP A 32 29.64 -9.41 -13.82
CA TRP A 32 28.60 -9.34 -14.85
C TRP A 32 29.19 -9.15 -16.25
N GLN A 33 30.20 -8.26 -16.37
CA GLN A 33 30.92 -8.01 -17.61
C GLN A 33 31.84 -9.19 -18.00
N LEU A 34 32.59 -9.74 -17.04
CA LEU A 34 33.53 -10.84 -17.28
C LEU A 34 32.83 -12.10 -17.81
N PHE A 35 31.66 -12.43 -17.26
CA PHE A 35 30.86 -13.58 -17.70
C PHE A 35 29.95 -13.27 -18.90
N GLY A 36 29.97 -12.05 -19.42
CA GLY A 36 29.15 -11.64 -20.56
C GLY A 36 27.65 -11.83 -20.29
N LEU A 37 27.19 -11.62 -19.05
CA LEU A 37 25.80 -11.89 -18.70
C LEU A 37 24.85 -10.94 -19.42
N PRO A 38 23.73 -11.46 -19.97
CA PRO A 38 22.84 -10.65 -20.78
C PRO A 38 22.10 -9.61 -19.94
N ASP A 39 21.89 -8.42 -20.50
CA ASP A 39 21.04 -7.37 -19.91
C ASP A 39 19.54 -7.71 -19.94
N ARG A 40 19.20 -8.89 -20.48
CA ARG A 40 17.87 -9.47 -20.56
C ARG A 40 17.90 -10.84 -19.90
N PRO A 41 16.85 -11.26 -19.18
CA PRO A 41 16.75 -12.67 -18.79
C PRO A 41 16.76 -13.55 -20.04
N GLY A 42 17.31 -14.76 -19.90
CA GLY A 42 17.39 -15.75 -20.98
C GLY A 42 16.00 -16.15 -21.53
N PRO A 43 15.98 -16.85 -22.68
CA PRO A 43 14.73 -17.32 -23.28
C PRO A 43 13.93 -18.17 -22.29
N GLY A 44 12.65 -17.85 -22.11
CA GLY A 44 11.77 -18.51 -21.15
C GLY A 44 10.63 -17.62 -20.68
N PHE A 45 9.88 -18.11 -19.68
CA PHE A 45 8.67 -17.45 -19.15
C PHE A 45 8.88 -15.97 -18.73
N TRP A 46 10.10 -15.62 -18.34
CA TRP A 46 10.45 -14.28 -17.84
C TRP A 46 10.77 -13.27 -18.92
N GLN A 47 11.06 -13.71 -20.14
CA GLN A 47 11.56 -12.86 -21.22
C GLN A 47 10.57 -11.74 -21.59
N GLU A 48 9.27 -12.04 -21.54
CA GLU A 48 8.20 -11.07 -21.87
C GLU A 48 7.81 -10.19 -20.68
N MET A 49 8.21 -10.56 -19.47
CA MET A 49 7.75 -9.94 -18.21
C MET A 49 8.74 -8.90 -17.68
N VAL A 50 10.04 -9.16 -17.82
CA VAL A 50 11.11 -8.32 -17.28
C VAL A 50 11.48 -7.24 -18.29
N ARG A 51 11.85 -6.06 -17.79
CA ARG A 51 12.35 -4.97 -18.63
C ARG A 51 13.51 -5.47 -19.50
N PRO A 52 13.49 -5.25 -20.83
CA PRO A 52 14.47 -5.82 -21.76
C PRO A 52 15.84 -5.12 -21.72
N PHE A 53 16.13 -4.32 -20.70
CA PHE A 53 17.39 -3.62 -20.57
C PHE A 53 17.62 -3.20 -19.12
N GLY A 54 18.89 -2.93 -18.79
CA GLY A 54 19.28 -2.38 -17.49
C GLY A 54 19.36 -3.40 -16.36
N LEU A 55 19.28 -4.71 -16.66
CA LEU A 55 19.42 -5.76 -15.64
C LEU A 55 20.79 -5.71 -14.96
N GLY A 56 21.87 -5.53 -15.73
CA GLY A 56 23.21 -5.38 -15.16
C GLY A 56 23.28 -4.19 -14.20
N ARG A 57 22.76 -3.03 -14.62
CA ARG A 57 22.70 -1.82 -13.76
C ARG A 57 21.87 -2.03 -12.50
N PHE A 58 20.76 -2.76 -12.59
CA PHE A 58 19.95 -3.11 -11.43
C PHE A 58 20.77 -3.93 -10.43
N VAL A 59 21.45 -4.98 -10.89
CA VAL A 59 22.28 -5.85 -10.02
C VAL A 59 23.39 -5.05 -9.36
N THR A 60 24.08 -4.19 -10.11
CA THR A 60 25.25 -3.46 -9.62
C THR A 60 24.90 -2.31 -8.68
N LEU A 61 23.69 -1.75 -8.76
CA LEU A 61 23.29 -0.57 -7.97
C LEU A 61 22.21 -0.88 -6.93
N ALA A 62 21.13 -1.54 -7.33
CA ALA A 62 19.98 -1.73 -6.45
C ALA A 62 20.30 -2.67 -5.29
N LEU A 63 21.04 -3.76 -5.54
CA LEU A 63 21.35 -4.75 -4.51
C LEU A 63 22.31 -4.22 -3.43
N PRO A 64 23.42 -3.52 -3.77
CA PRO A 64 24.20 -2.78 -2.78
C PRO A 64 23.41 -1.69 -2.05
N THR A 65 22.54 -0.96 -2.75
CA THR A 65 21.68 0.06 -2.15
C THR A 65 20.71 -0.55 -1.14
N ALA A 66 20.14 -1.72 -1.44
CA ALA A 66 19.26 -2.46 -0.54
C ALA A 66 19.99 -2.96 0.73
N ALA A 67 21.30 -3.21 0.65
CA ALA A 67 22.12 -3.50 1.83
C ALA A 67 22.42 -2.24 2.66
N PHE A 68 22.75 -1.12 2.02
CA PHE A 68 23.24 0.08 2.71
C PHE A 68 22.14 1.02 3.22
N LEU A 69 21.09 1.29 2.44
CA LEU A 69 20.06 2.27 2.81
C LEU A 69 19.36 1.95 4.14
N PRO A 70 19.03 0.68 4.47
CA PRO A 70 18.53 0.34 5.79
C PRO A 70 19.54 0.60 6.92
N THR A 71 20.84 0.41 6.68
CA THR A 71 21.92 0.70 7.65
C THR A 71 21.97 2.20 7.97
N LEU A 72 21.78 3.05 6.95
CA LEU A 72 21.68 4.50 7.13
C LEU A 72 20.45 4.87 7.96
N ALA A 73 19.28 4.30 7.63
CA ALA A 73 18.05 4.53 8.41
C ALA A 73 18.20 4.07 9.87
N LEU A 74 18.78 2.89 10.09
CA LEU A 74 19.10 2.34 11.41
C LEU A 74 20.00 3.30 12.21
N SER A 75 21.05 3.80 11.57
CA SER A 75 22.00 4.74 12.18
C SER A 75 21.31 6.04 12.59
N ILE A 76 20.47 6.62 11.73
CA ILE A 76 19.71 7.83 12.06
C ILE A 76 18.73 7.55 13.20
N MET A 77 18.02 6.42 13.19
CA MET A 77 17.12 6.04 14.29
C MET A 77 17.85 5.92 15.63
N ILE A 78 19.05 5.33 15.64
CA ILE A 78 19.90 5.29 16.82
C ILE A 78 20.23 6.72 17.25
N LEU A 79 20.70 7.59 16.36
CA LEU A 79 21.01 8.99 16.70
C LEU A 79 19.80 9.79 17.22
N LEU A 80 18.57 9.42 16.84
CA LEU A 80 17.35 10.06 17.35
C LEU A 80 17.04 9.69 18.82
N LEU A 81 17.57 8.59 19.35
CA LEU A 81 17.33 8.19 20.73
C LEU A 81 18.06 9.11 21.73
N PRO A 82 17.42 9.47 22.86
CA PRO A 82 18.03 10.32 23.87
C PRO A 82 19.31 9.68 24.48
N ALA A 83 20.22 10.52 24.97
CA ALA A 83 21.46 10.06 25.58
C ALA A 83 21.23 9.22 26.84
N GLU A 84 20.17 9.51 27.60
CA GLU A 84 19.79 8.86 28.86
C GLU A 84 19.01 7.55 28.67
N THR A 85 19.20 6.86 27.54
CA THR A 85 18.49 5.60 27.27
C THR A 85 18.97 4.48 28.19
N GLY A 86 18.04 3.75 28.79
CA GLY A 86 18.34 2.62 29.68
C GLY A 86 19.24 1.56 29.04
N SER A 87 19.90 0.76 29.88
CA SER A 87 20.85 -0.30 29.45
C SER A 87 20.20 -1.33 28.51
N GLU A 88 18.94 -1.68 28.74
CA GLU A 88 18.20 -2.61 27.86
C GLU A 88 18.06 -2.09 26.43
N LEU A 89 17.73 -0.81 26.25
CA LEU A 89 17.57 -0.21 24.93
C LEU A 89 18.89 -0.07 24.19
N HIS A 90 19.98 0.21 24.92
CA HIS A 90 21.34 0.17 24.38
C HIS A 90 21.69 -1.21 23.84
N GLU A 91 21.33 -2.27 24.56
CA GLU A 91 21.56 -3.65 24.11
C GLU A 91 20.73 -3.97 22.87
N HIS A 92 19.48 -3.53 22.79
CA HIS A 92 18.67 -3.66 21.57
C HIS A 92 19.27 -2.92 20.36
N CYS A 93 19.86 -1.74 20.56
CA CYS A 93 20.57 -1.03 19.49
C CYS A 93 21.80 -1.82 19.02
N ARG A 94 22.62 -2.33 19.94
CA ARG A 94 23.80 -3.16 19.62
C ARG A 94 23.41 -4.44 18.88
N GLN A 95 22.34 -5.10 19.32
CA GLN A 95 21.81 -6.29 18.65
C GLN A 95 21.34 -5.97 17.24
N ALA A 96 20.58 -4.89 17.04
CA ALA A 96 20.15 -4.46 15.71
C ALA A 96 21.34 -4.17 14.79
N GLN A 97 22.37 -3.50 15.30
CA GLN A 97 23.62 -3.23 14.57
C GLN A 97 24.38 -4.51 14.20
N ARG A 98 24.44 -5.51 15.08
CA ARG A 98 25.06 -6.81 14.80
C ARG A 98 24.29 -7.58 13.72
N TYR A 99 22.97 -7.67 13.84
CA TYR A 99 22.13 -8.32 12.82
C TYR A 99 22.26 -7.63 11.48
N ASP A 100 22.27 -6.29 11.48
CA ASP A 100 22.50 -5.48 10.29
C ASP A 100 23.86 -5.78 9.64
N ALA A 101 24.93 -5.87 10.42
CA ALA A 101 26.26 -6.26 9.92
C ALA A 101 26.25 -7.66 9.30
N TYR A 102 25.57 -8.64 9.90
CA TYR A 102 25.46 -10.00 9.35
C TYR A 102 24.75 -10.04 7.99
N THR A 103 23.80 -9.13 7.73
CA THR A 103 23.13 -9.09 6.42
C THR A 103 24.07 -8.76 5.26
N TYR A 104 25.25 -8.17 5.51
CA TYR A 104 26.24 -7.94 4.46
C TYR A 104 26.85 -9.24 3.93
N LEU A 105 26.77 -10.35 4.68
CA LEU A 105 27.15 -11.67 4.18
C LEU A 105 26.25 -12.12 3.01
N LEU A 106 25.00 -11.63 2.94
CA LEU A 106 24.11 -11.90 1.81
C LEU A 106 24.57 -11.22 0.51
N LEU A 107 25.39 -10.16 0.57
CA LEU A 107 26.01 -9.61 -0.63
C LEU A 107 26.99 -10.60 -1.26
N VAL A 108 27.71 -11.37 -0.44
CA VAL A 108 28.59 -12.44 -0.93
C VAL A 108 27.76 -13.51 -1.63
N ALA A 109 26.61 -13.90 -1.06
CA ALA A 109 25.69 -14.82 -1.71
C ALA A 109 25.18 -14.29 -3.06
N ALA A 110 24.92 -12.98 -3.18
CA ALA A 110 24.54 -12.36 -4.45
C ALA A 110 25.69 -12.35 -5.48
N VAL A 111 26.94 -12.18 -5.04
CA VAL A 111 28.10 -12.34 -5.93
C VAL A 111 28.23 -13.78 -6.40
N VAL A 112 28.11 -14.76 -5.50
CA VAL A 112 28.12 -16.19 -5.86
C VAL A 112 26.99 -16.51 -6.82
N LEU A 113 25.80 -15.93 -6.62
CA LEU A 113 24.66 -16.10 -7.52
C LEU A 113 24.98 -15.69 -8.96
N VAL A 114 25.73 -14.60 -9.15
CA VAL A 114 26.19 -14.16 -10.48
C VAL A 114 27.12 -15.21 -11.10
N LEU A 115 27.97 -15.86 -10.32
CA LEU A 115 28.88 -16.93 -10.80
C LEU A 115 28.13 -18.17 -11.28
N ILE A 116 27.01 -18.51 -10.61
CA ILE A 116 26.19 -19.69 -10.93
C ILE A 116 24.95 -19.35 -11.75
N TRP A 117 24.85 -18.12 -12.29
CA TRP A 117 23.66 -17.63 -12.99
C TRP A 117 23.23 -18.55 -14.13
N ASN A 118 24.20 -18.98 -14.95
CA ASN A 118 23.96 -19.87 -16.09
C ASN A 118 23.63 -21.31 -15.69
N VAL A 119 23.91 -21.71 -14.44
CA VAL A 119 23.65 -23.06 -13.93
C VAL A 119 22.23 -23.20 -13.37
N LEU A 120 21.68 -22.13 -12.79
CA LEU A 120 20.42 -22.18 -12.03
C LEU A 120 19.14 -22.36 -12.88
N GLY A 121 19.21 -22.29 -14.21
CA GLY A 121 18.06 -22.34 -15.12
C GLY A 121 17.13 -21.11 -15.04
N ASN A 122 17.02 -20.46 -13.87
CA ASN A 122 16.21 -19.28 -13.61
C ASN A 122 16.95 -18.28 -12.69
N GLY A 123 18.06 -17.72 -13.18
CA GLY A 123 18.86 -16.74 -12.43
C GLY A 123 18.07 -15.50 -11.99
N PHE A 124 17.09 -15.06 -12.78
CA PHE A 124 16.29 -13.87 -12.46
C PHE A 124 15.43 -14.06 -11.20
N LEU A 125 14.76 -15.20 -11.05
CA LEU A 125 14.00 -15.51 -9.85
C LEU A 125 14.92 -15.61 -8.63
N ALA A 126 16.05 -16.30 -8.74
CA ALA A 126 17.02 -16.44 -7.66
C ALA A 126 17.53 -15.06 -7.20
N MET A 127 17.78 -14.15 -8.14
CA MET A 127 18.16 -12.77 -7.83
C MET A 127 17.03 -12.00 -7.14
N GLY A 128 15.78 -12.16 -7.60
CA GLY A 128 14.61 -11.58 -6.93
C GLY A 128 14.47 -12.07 -5.49
N LEU A 129 14.67 -13.37 -5.25
CA LEU A 129 14.66 -13.98 -3.91
C LEU A 129 15.79 -13.42 -3.02
N CYS A 130 17.01 -13.33 -3.54
CA CYS A 130 18.13 -12.73 -2.80
C CYS A 130 17.85 -11.26 -2.47
N PHE A 131 17.39 -10.47 -3.45
CA PHE A 131 17.09 -9.05 -3.28
C PHE A 131 15.96 -8.81 -2.28
N LEU A 132 14.79 -9.39 -2.51
CA LEU A 132 13.63 -9.20 -1.63
C LEU A 132 13.83 -9.87 -0.27
N GLY A 133 14.58 -10.97 -0.20
CA GLY A 133 14.99 -11.60 1.05
C GLY A 133 15.85 -10.67 1.90
N LEU A 134 16.88 -10.06 1.31
CA LEU A 134 17.71 -9.04 1.96
C LEU A 134 16.87 -7.85 2.45
N VAL A 135 16.02 -7.28 1.58
CA VAL A 135 15.12 -6.18 1.95
C VAL A 135 14.21 -6.56 3.12
N THR A 136 13.67 -7.78 3.11
CA THR A 136 12.77 -8.27 4.17
C THR A 136 13.50 -8.41 5.50
N ILE A 137 14.69 -9.01 5.51
CA ILE A 137 15.49 -9.17 6.73
C ILE A 137 15.83 -7.79 7.31
N LYS A 138 16.29 -6.85 6.47
CA LYS A 138 16.60 -5.48 6.89
C LYS A 138 15.35 -4.75 7.42
N ALA A 139 14.21 -4.89 6.76
CA ALA A 139 12.94 -4.33 7.23
C ALA A 139 12.54 -4.89 8.60
N VAL A 140 12.71 -6.20 8.84
CA VAL A 140 12.45 -6.82 10.14
C VAL A 140 13.36 -6.26 11.24
N ILE A 141 14.66 -6.07 10.95
CA ILE A 141 15.59 -5.46 11.91
C ILE A 141 15.14 -4.04 12.27
N LEU A 142 14.82 -3.23 11.26
CA LEU A 142 14.34 -1.85 11.44
C LEU A 142 13.01 -1.79 12.20
N LEU A 143 12.03 -2.62 11.83
CA LEU A 143 10.72 -2.70 12.48
C LEU A 143 10.84 -3.17 13.93
N ARG A 144 11.74 -4.12 14.22
CA ARG A 144 12.01 -4.58 15.59
C ARG A 144 12.56 -3.45 16.45
N LEU A 145 13.56 -2.72 15.95
CA LEU A 145 14.09 -1.57 16.71
C LEU A 145 13.03 -0.48 16.84
N LEU A 146 12.30 -0.15 15.77
CA LEU A 146 11.22 0.83 15.79
C LEU A 146 10.18 0.49 16.86
N TRP A 147 9.78 -0.78 16.94
CA TRP A 147 8.83 -1.25 17.93
C TRP A 147 9.35 -1.10 19.36
N LEU A 148 10.54 -1.67 19.63
CA LEU A 148 11.12 -1.70 20.98
C LEU A 148 11.50 -0.32 21.49
N ALA A 149 12.04 0.52 20.61
CA ALA A 149 12.43 1.87 20.93
C ALA A 149 11.21 2.80 20.94
N PHE A 150 10.55 3.01 19.81
CA PHE A 150 9.68 4.17 19.62
C PHE A 150 8.19 3.92 19.84
N LEU A 151 7.73 2.68 19.78
CA LEU A 151 6.29 2.36 19.76
C LEU A 151 5.81 1.59 21.00
N CYS A 152 6.69 0.87 21.70
CA CYS A 152 6.35 0.07 22.87
C CYS A 152 5.92 0.95 24.07
N PRO A 153 4.85 0.60 24.81
CA PRO A 153 4.39 1.37 25.97
C PRO A 153 5.43 1.51 27.08
N ALA A 154 6.31 0.53 27.26
CA ALA A 154 7.39 0.58 28.26
C ALA A 154 8.40 1.71 27.99
N ALA A 155 8.50 2.16 26.74
CA ALA A 155 9.36 3.29 26.36
C ALA A 155 8.71 4.67 26.65
N GLN A 156 7.40 4.72 26.90
CA GLN A 156 6.63 5.98 27.05
C GLN A 156 6.68 6.58 28.45
N SER A 157 7.25 5.89 29.44
CA SER A 157 7.45 6.46 30.78
C SER A 157 8.51 7.57 30.78
N ALA A 158 9.39 7.61 29.78
CA ALA A 158 10.27 8.72 29.52
C ALA A 158 9.59 9.74 28.59
N SER A 159 9.85 11.02 28.80
CA SER A 159 9.30 12.18 28.08
C SER A 159 9.72 12.28 26.60
N TRP A 160 9.35 11.30 25.78
CA TRP A 160 9.79 11.23 24.39
C TRP A 160 9.14 12.32 23.56
N HIS A 161 9.95 13.07 22.80
CA HIS A 161 9.40 14.04 21.86
C HIS A 161 8.64 13.31 20.73
N PRO A 162 7.33 13.57 20.54
CA PRO A 162 6.49 12.85 19.57
C PRO A 162 7.01 12.97 18.13
N ARG A 163 7.76 14.03 17.82
CA ARG A 163 8.39 14.24 16.50
C ARG A 163 9.43 13.16 16.16
N ARG A 164 10.28 12.76 17.11
CA ARG A 164 11.35 11.77 16.87
C ARG A 164 10.78 10.41 16.51
N LYS A 165 9.70 10.00 17.18
CA LYS A 165 8.92 8.81 16.85
C LYS A 165 8.40 8.84 15.42
N LEU A 166 7.78 9.94 15.01
CA LEU A 166 7.24 10.07 13.65
C LEU A 166 8.34 10.06 12.58
N VAL A 167 9.51 10.67 12.85
CA VAL A 167 10.67 10.59 11.95
C VAL A 167 11.16 9.14 11.84
N ALA A 168 11.24 8.40 12.95
CA ALA A 168 11.64 6.99 12.91
C ALA A 168 10.64 6.14 12.10
N VAL A 169 9.33 6.36 12.27
CA VAL A 169 8.29 5.69 11.46
C VAL A 169 8.44 6.04 9.98
N PHE A 170 8.63 7.33 9.66
CA PHE A 170 8.88 7.78 8.30
C PHE A 170 10.09 7.07 7.67
N LEU A 171 11.23 7.01 8.37
CA LEU A 171 12.46 6.39 7.85
C LEU A 171 12.27 4.88 7.58
N VAL A 172 11.65 4.16 8.51
CA VAL A 172 11.41 2.72 8.32
C VAL A 172 10.43 2.47 7.18
N SER A 173 9.32 3.21 7.13
CA SER A 173 8.35 3.09 6.03
C SER A 173 8.97 3.46 4.69
N LEU A 174 9.81 4.50 4.64
CA LEU A 174 10.52 4.88 3.41
C LEU A 174 11.38 3.73 2.89
N VAL A 175 12.15 3.06 3.75
CA VAL A 175 12.94 1.88 3.35
C VAL A 175 12.05 0.74 2.84
N VAL A 176 10.95 0.45 3.56
CA VAL A 176 10.01 -0.65 3.23
C VAL A 176 9.31 -0.44 1.88
N PHE A 177 9.01 0.81 1.50
CA PHE A 177 8.36 1.10 0.21
C PHE A 177 9.36 1.41 -0.92
N ALA A 178 10.49 2.06 -0.63
CA ALA A 178 11.44 2.52 -1.66
C ALA A 178 12.31 1.39 -2.23
N LEU A 179 12.76 0.43 -1.41
CA LEU A 179 13.62 -0.65 -1.93
C LEU A 179 12.86 -1.58 -2.89
N PRO A 180 11.61 -1.98 -2.60
CA PRO A 180 10.82 -2.78 -3.53
C PRO A 180 10.44 -2.02 -4.80
N ALA A 181 10.38 -0.68 -4.77
CA ALA A 181 10.17 0.13 -5.98
C ALA A 181 11.26 -0.09 -7.05
N ALA A 182 12.52 -0.29 -6.64
CA ALA A 182 13.61 -0.62 -7.56
C ALA A 182 13.36 -1.96 -8.27
N TRP A 183 12.93 -2.98 -7.51
CA TRP A 183 12.57 -4.29 -8.06
C TRP A 183 11.37 -4.19 -9.00
N LEU A 184 10.30 -3.50 -8.59
CA LEU A 184 9.09 -3.34 -9.41
C LEU A 184 9.38 -2.59 -10.72
N SER A 185 10.23 -1.56 -10.69
CA SER A 185 10.66 -0.84 -11.89
C SER A 185 11.33 -1.75 -12.93
N GLN A 186 12.03 -2.81 -12.48
CA GLN A 186 12.70 -3.78 -13.35
C GLN A 186 11.80 -4.96 -13.75
N SER A 187 10.91 -5.40 -12.86
CA SER A 187 10.21 -6.70 -12.97
C SER A 187 8.79 -6.63 -13.49
N VAL A 188 8.18 -5.44 -13.61
CA VAL A 188 6.80 -5.30 -14.12
C VAL A 188 6.71 -4.20 -15.16
N SER A 189 6.02 -4.46 -16.28
CA SER A 189 5.63 -3.41 -17.23
C SER A 189 4.65 -2.43 -16.58
N ALA A 190 4.59 -1.20 -17.07
CA ALA A 190 3.59 -0.25 -16.60
C ALA A 190 2.18 -0.79 -16.90
N SER A 191 1.25 -0.66 -15.94
CA SER A 191 -0.15 -0.99 -16.20
C SER A 191 -0.76 0.00 -17.21
N ARG A 192 -1.90 -0.34 -17.82
CA ARG A 192 -2.53 0.56 -18.80
C ARG A 192 -2.90 1.93 -18.23
N SER A 193 -3.35 2.01 -16.98
CA SER A 193 -3.66 3.27 -16.31
C SER A 193 -2.39 4.03 -15.93
N GLU A 194 -1.38 3.32 -15.40
CA GLU A 194 -0.07 3.87 -15.05
C GLU A 194 0.59 4.57 -16.23
N ALA A 195 0.55 3.92 -17.38
CA ALA A 195 1.24 4.39 -18.56
C ALA A 195 0.61 5.62 -19.20
N VAL A 196 -0.70 5.88 -19.02
CA VAL A 196 -1.27 7.18 -19.42
C VAL A 196 -0.55 8.31 -18.70
N TYR A 197 -0.39 8.19 -17.38
CA TYR A 197 0.30 9.21 -16.58
C TYR A 197 1.76 9.33 -16.97
N LEU A 198 2.46 8.21 -17.20
CA LEU A 198 3.86 8.21 -17.63
C LEU A 198 4.06 8.84 -19.01
N LEU A 199 3.21 8.52 -20.00
CA LEU A 199 3.32 9.11 -21.34
C LEU A 199 3.05 10.61 -21.34
N LYS A 200 2.05 11.07 -20.60
CA LYS A 200 1.80 12.52 -20.43
C LYS A 200 2.96 13.21 -19.72
N THR A 201 3.49 12.59 -18.68
CA THR A 201 4.66 13.10 -17.95
C THR A 201 5.88 13.18 -18.86
N HIS A 202 6.09 12.16 -19.69
CA HIS A 202 7.16 12.14 -20.68
C HIS A 202 7.02 13.28 -21.69
N ALA A 203 5.82 13.50 -22.24
CA ALA A 203 5.53 14.61 -23.14
C ALA A 203 5.81 15.97 -22.47
N LEU A 204 5.37 16.15 -21.22
CA LEU A 204 5.63 17.37 -20.43
C LEU A 204 7.14 17.62 -20.24
N VAL A 205 7.90 16.59 -19.88
CA VAL A 205 9.36 16.69 -19.68
C VAL A 205 10.08 16.94 -21.01
N ALA A 206 9.57 16.41 -22.12
CA ALA A 206 10.09 16.63 -23.47
C ALA A 206 9.65 17.98 -24.09
N GLY A 207 8.82 18.77 -23.40
CA GLY A 207 8.26 20.02 -23.93
C GLY A 207 7.26 19.82 -25.09
N GLN A 208 6.71 18.62 -25.23
CA GLN A 208 5.72 18.26 -26.26
C GLN A 208 4.30 18.53 -25.75
N THR A 209 3.36 18.72 -26.68
CA THR A 209 1.93 18.80 -26.34
C THR A 209 1.45 17.48 -25.73
N VAL A 210 0.56 17.56 -24.74
CA VAL A 210 0.06 16.41 -23.94
C VAL A 210 -0.69 15.37 -24.78
N THR A 211 -0.99 15.66 -26.05
CA THR A 211 -1.52 14.71 -27.02
C THR A 211 -0.45 13.70 -27.43
N PRO A 212 -0.55 12.42 -27.01
CA PRO A 212 0.46 11.45 -27.35
C PRO A 212 0.48 11.25 -28.87
N ALA A 213 1.62 11.55 -29.49
CA ALA A 213 1.91 11.06 -30.84
C ALA A 213 1.90 9.52 -30.83
N ALA A 214 1.65 8.90 -31.99
CA ALA A 214 1.61 7.45 -32.18
C ALA A 214 2.79 6.72 -31.47
N PRO A 215 2.61 5.46 -31.01
CA PRO A 215 3.58 4.77 -30.17
C PRO A 215 4.97 4.70 -30.83
N GLY A 216 5.89 5.54 -30.37
CA GLY A 216 7.29 5.57 -30.79
C GLY A 216 8.18 4.60 -29.99
N LYS A 217 9.50 4.65 -30.23
CA LYS A 217 10.50 3.87 -29.48
C LYS A 217 10.44 4.10 -27.96
N GLU A 218 10.01 5.29 -27.55
CA GLU A 218 9.88 5.70 -26.15
C GLU A 218 8.69 5.00 -25.46
N HIS A 219 7.63 4.69 -26.20
CA HIS A 219 6.48 3.92 -25.70
C HIS A 219 6.91 2.50 -25.29
N LEU A 220 7.86 1.90 -26.03
CA LEU A 220 8.42 0.57 -25.73
C LEU A 220 9.28 0.56 -24.45
N ALA A 221 9.74 1.72 -23.98
CA ALA A 221 10.48 1.81 -22.71
C ALA A 221 9.57 1.58 -21.49
N PHE A 222 8.25 1.75 -21.65
CA PHE A 222 7.21 1.52 -20.63
C PHE A 222 6.35 0.30 -20.91
N TYR A 223 6.20 -0.05 -22.20
CA TYR A 223 5.44 -1.19 -22.70
C TYR A 223 6.33 -2.12 -23.51
N TRP A 224 7.06 -2.99 -22.82
CA TRP A 224 7.88 -4.01 -23.48
C TRP A 224 7.16 -5.33 -23.69
N ARG A 225 5.96 -5.50 -23.12
CA ARG A 225 5.15 -6.70 -23.31
C ARG A 225 4.60 -6.70 -24.74
N ALA A 226 5.29 -7.42 -25.63
CA ALA A 226 4.97 -7.52 -27.04
C ALA A 226 3.56 -8.09 -27.23
N GLY A 227 2.66 -7.37 -27.90
CA GLY A 227 1.42 -7.95 -28.41
C GLY A 227 0.15 -7.12 -28.22
N GLU A 228 0.06 -6.25 -27.22
CA GLU A 228 -1.11 -5.39 -27.09
C GLU A 228 -0.97 -4.13 -27.97
N LYS A 229 -1.26 -4.28 -29.27
CA LYS A 229 -1.71 -3.16 -30.12
C LYS A 229 -3.11 -2.71 -29.65
N GLN A 230 -3.27 -2.37 -28.39
CA GLN A 230 -4.54 -1.90 -27.88
C GLN A 230 -4.68 -0.41 -28.17
N PRO A 231 -5.82 0.03 -28.73
CA PRO A 231 -6.04 1.44 -28.97
C PRO A 231 -5.94 2.20 -27.64
N PHE A 232 -5.11 3.24 -27.62
CA PHE A 232 -5.05 4.21 -26.54
C PHE A 232 -6.44 4.86 -26.41
N ARG A 233 -7.30 4.32 -25.54
CA ARG A 233 -8.46 5.07 -25.07
C ARG A 233 -7.92 6.05 -24.06
N ALA A 234 -7.73 7.29 -24.48
CA ALA A 234 -7.45 8.40 -23.57
C ALA A 234 -8.45 8.33 -22.41
N PRO A 235 -8.00 8.25 -21.14
CA PRO A 235 -8.93 8.44 -20.05
C PRO A 235 -9.57 9.81 -20.23
N ALA A 236 -10.89 9.82 -20.26
CA ALA A 236 -11.67 11.02 -20.55
C ALA A 236 -11.37 12.12 -19.53
N GLY A 237 -10.61 13.16 -19.88
CA GLY A 237 -10.56 14.40 -19.11
C GLY A 237 -9.18 15.05 -18.98
N ASP A 238 -9.20 16.38 -19.02
CA ASP A 238 -8.02 17.26 -18.99
C ASP A 238 -7.31 17.27 -17.61
N LEU A 239 -8.01 16.89 -16.54
CA LEU A 239 -7.47 16.87 -15.16
C LEU A 239 -6.31 15.89 -14.94
N VAL A 240 -6.10 14.93 -15.84
CA VAL A 240 -4.96 13.98 -15.82
C VAL A 240 -3.61 14.72 -15.88
N GLU A 241 -3.60 15.97 -16.36
CA GLU A 241 -2.39 16.79 -16.51
C GLU A 241 -1.74 17.18 -15.18
N ILE A 242 -2.51 17.37 -14.10
CA ILE A 242 -1.97 17.89 -12.83
C ILE A 242 -1.17 16.82 -12.10
N PHE A 243 -1.67 15.58 -12.07
CA PHE A 243 -0.88 14.49 -11.51
C PHE A 243 0.40 14.27 -12.33
N ALA A 244 0.32 14.28 -13.66
CA ALA A 244 1.49 14.18 -14.55
C ALA A 244 2.51 15.30 -14.28
N LEU A 245 2.06 16.54 -14.07
CA LEU A 245 2.92 17.67 -13.70
C LEU A 245 3.62 17.43 -12.34
N SER A 246 2.89 16.90 -11.35
CA SER A 246 3.45 16.63 -10.02
C SER A 246 4.55 15.56 -10.02
N ILE A 247 4.49 14.61 -10.96
CA ILE A 247 5.47 13.53 -11.09
C ILE A 247 6.54 13.82 -12.16
N ALA A 248 6.45 14.93 -12.89
CA ALA A 248 7.43 15.30 -13.91
C ALA A 248 8.85 15.51 -13.38
N PRO A 249 9.09 16.22 -12.26
CA PRO A 249 10.44 16.36 -11.72
C PRO A 249 11.13 15.04 -11.36
N PRO A 250 10.52 14.12 -10.57
CA PRO A 250 11.18 12.84 -10.28
C PRO A 250 11.26 11.94 -11.51
N TYR A 251 10.31 12.05 -12.46
CA TYR A 251 10.41 11.35 -13.74
C TYR A 251 11.60 11.83 -14.57
N ALA A 252 11.85 13.15 -14.65
CA ALA A 252 13.02 13.68 -15.34
C ALA A 252 14.34 13.20 -14.71
N ALA A 253 14.38 13.03 -13.38
CA ALA A 253 15.58 12.61 -12.66
C ALA A 253 15.93 11.12 -12.86
N ALA A 254 14.95 10.21 -12.85
CA ALA A 254 15.21 8.77 -12.87
C ALA A 254 14.15 7.94 -13.62
N GLY A 255 13.38 8.56 -14.51
CA GLY A 255 12.26 7.96 -15.22
C GLY A 255 11.20 7.41 -14.26
N ARG A 256 10.59 6.28 -14.62
CA ARG A 256 9.60 5.59 -13.78
C ARG A 256 10.09 5.30 -12.35
N LEU A 257 11.37 4.92 -12.17
CA LEU A 257 11.92 4.65 -10.85
C LEU A 257 11.83 5.89 -9.94
N GLY A 258 12.15 7.07 -10.46
CA GLY A 258 12.04 8.32 -9.70
C GLY A 258 10.62 8.58 -9.22
N VAL A 259 9.63 8.33 -10.06
CA VAL A 259 8.22 8.47 -9.68
C VAL A 259 7.83 7.46 -8.61
N LEU A 260 8.22 6.19 -8.73
CA LEU A 260 7.94 5.19 -7.69
C LEU A 260 8.62 5.54 -6.35
N LEU A 261 9.82 6.15 -6.37
CA LEU A 261 10.48 6.65 -5.17
C LEU A 261 9.72 7.84 -4.55
N LEU A 262 9.17 8.76 -5.35
CA LEU A 262 8.27 9.80 -4.85
C LEU A 262 7.04 9.17 -4.17
N LEU A 263 6.42 8.17 -4.78
CA LEU A 263 5.27 7.48 -4.17
C LEU A 263 5.65 6.77 -2.87
N ALA A 264 6.85 6.17 -2.78
CA ALA A 264 7.36 5.62 -1.53
C ALA A 264 7.51 6.69 -0.43
N VAL A 265 7.95 7.91 -0.77
CA VAL A 265 7.97 9.05 0.16
C VAL A 265 6.57 9.42 0.61
N LEU A 266 5.59 9.50 -0.31
CA LEU A 266 4.20 9.79 0.06
C LEU A 266 3.62 8.72 0.98
N MET A 267 3.94 7.44 0.77
CA MET A 267 3.52 6.34 1.64
C MET A 267 4.20 6.36 3.01
N ALA A 268 5.46 6.79 3.09
CA ALA A 268 6.15 7.00 4.36
C ALA A 268 5.57 8.18 5.16
N LEU A 269 5.19 9.27 4.46
CA LEU A 269 4.44 10.37 5.06
C LEU A 269 3.07 9.87 5.55
N LEU A 270 2.36 9.10 4.73
CA LEU A 270 1.07 8.51 5.10
C LEU A 270 1.19 7.65 6.36
N ALA A 271 2.22 6.81 6.49
CA ALA A 271 2.46 6.03 7.71
C ALA A 271 2.58 6.89 8.97
N SER A 272 3.34 7.98 8.86
CA SER A 272 3.55 8.92 9.96
C SER A 272 2.27 9.70 10.30
N GLN A 273 1.54 10.16 9.28
CA GLN A 273 0.27 10.89 9.43
C GLN A 273 -0.82 9.98 10.00
N LEU A 274 -0.87 8.72 9.56
CA LEU A 274 -1.82 7.71 10.02
C LEU A 274 -1.59 7.39 11.50
N LEU A 275 -0.35 7.12 11.90
CA LEU A 275 -0.03 6.89 13.32
C LEU A 275 -0.41 8.11 14.18
N ALA A 276 -0.01 9.32 13.74
CA ALA A 276 -0.31 10.54 14.46
C ALA A 276 -1.82 10.83 14.55
N TRP A 277 -2.59 10.48 13.51
CA TRP A 277 -4.05 10.58 13.54
C TRP A 277 -4.67 9.58 14.52
N LEU A 278 -4.29 8.30 14.43
CA LEU A 278 -4.80 7.23 15.30
C LEU A 278 -4.55 7.56 16.78
N GLU A 279 -3.33 7.97 17.13
CA GLU A 279 -3.01 8.41 18.49
C GLU A 279 -3.76 9.69 18.87
N GLY A 280 -3.90 10.63 17.94
CA GLY A 280 -4.64 11.88 18.13
C GLY A 280 -6.12 11.67 18.45
N VAL A 281 -6.72 10.58 17.97
CA VAL A 281 -8.11 10.17 18.28
C VAL A 281 -8.21 9.21 19.48
N GLY A 282 -7.14 9.09 20.27
CA GLY A 282 -7.14 8.32 21.51
C GLY A 282 -6.99 6.82 21.33
N VAL A 283 -6.35 6.37 20.24
CA VAL A 283 -5.88 4.98 20.14
C VAL A 283 -4.56 4.84 20.89
N ALA A 284 -4.42 3.79 21.69
CA ALA A 284 -3.16 3.50 22.38
C ALA A 284 -2.03 3.26 21.36
N PRO A 285 -0.78 3.69 21.63
CA PRO A 285 0.27 3.70 20.60
C PRO A 285 0.62 2.35 19.98
N ALA A 286 0.68 1.28 20.77
CA ALA A 286 0.99 -0.06 20.25
C ALA A 286 -0.11 -0.58 19.30
N PRO A 287 -1.41 -0.59 19.67
CA PRO A 287 -2.50 -0.88 18.73
C PRO A 287 -2.55 0.06 17.52
N ALA A 288 -2.26 1.36 17.70
CA ALA A 288 -2.22 2.33 16.61
C ALA A 288 -1.13 1.97 15.57
N ALA A 289 0.07 1.66 16.05
CA ALA A 289 1.18 1.25 15.21
C ALA A 289 0.92 -0.09 14.52
N GLY A 290 0.37 -1.07 15.25
CA GLY A 290 -0.01 -2.36 14.67
C GLY A 290 -1.07 -2.20 13.57
N ALA A 291 -2.11 -1.40 13.83
CA ALA A 291 -3.15 -1.12 12.85
C ALA A 291 -2.61 -0.40 11.61
N ALA A 292 -1.77 0.63 11.80
CA ALA A 292 -1.15 1.35 10.71
C ALA A 292 -0.25 0.43 9.87
N GLY A 293 0.60 -0.37 10.50
CA GLY A 293 1.47 -1.32 9.82
C GLY A 293 0.70 -2.36 9.01
N LEU A 294 -0.32 -2.99 9.59
CA LEU A 294 -1.15 -3.98 8.91
C LEU A 294 -1.95 -3.38 7.75
N ALA A 295 -2.53 -2.18 7.93
CA ALA A 295 -3.28 -1.52 6.87
C ALA A 295 -2.40 -1.12 5.68
N LEU A 296 -1.16 -0.66 5.94
CA LEU A 296 -0.23 -0.22 4.89
C LEU A 296 0.50 -1.35 4.18
N THR A 297 0.62 -2.51 4.82
CA THR A 297 1.24 -3.72 4.23
C THR A 297 0.23 -4.64 3.54
N ALA A 298 -1.07 -4.34 3.67
CA ALA A 298 -2.12 -4.99 2.91
C ALA A 298 -1.89 -4.79 1.40
N ALA A 299 -2.09 -5.85 0.62
CA ALA A 299 -1.69 -5.88 -0.79
C ALA A 299 -2.24 -4.73 -1.64
N PRO A 300 -3.54 -4.33 -1.56
CA PRO A 300 -4.05 -3.23 -2.38
C PRO A 300 -3.39 -1.88 -2.06
N VAL A 301 -3.10 -1.62 -0.79
CA VAL A 301 -2.44 -0.39 -0.32
C VAL A 301 -0.96 -0.40 -0.71
N TYR A 302 -0.31 -1.55 -0.50
CA TYR A 302 1.09 -1.73 -0.85
C TYR A 302 1.34 -1.64 -2.35
N PHE A 303 0.45 -2.18 -3.18
CA PHE A 303 0.57 -2.12 -4.64
C PHE A 303 0.27 -0.74 -5.21
N ALA A 304 -0.58 0.05 -4.57
CA ALA A 304 -0.76 1.46 -4.93
C ALA A 304 0.56 2.25 -4.80
N ALA A 305 1.46 1.88 -3.89
CA ALA A 305 2.80 2.45 -3.79
C ALA A 305 3.73 2.06 -4.96
N GLY A 306 3.47 0.90 -5.56
CA GLY A 306 4.27 0.30 -6.62
C GLY A 306 3.76 0.57 -8.04
N GLN A 307 2.75 1.42 -8.19
CA GLN A 307 2.14 1.80 -9.46
C GLN A 307 2.06 3.32 -9.55
N VAL A 308 2.41 3.90 -10.71
CA VAL A 308 2.30 5.36 -10.95
C VAL A 308 0.84 5.77 -11.12
N LEU A 309 0.14 5.88 -9.99
CA LEU A 309 -1.27 6.26 -9.89
C LEU A 309 -1.48 7.30 -8.76
N PRO A 310 -2.54 8.13 -8.82
CA PRO A 310 -2.79 9.17 -7.82
C PRO A 310 -3.20 8.65 -6.42
N GLU A 311 -3.51 7.36 -6.28
CA GLU A 311 -4.06 6.74 -5.08
C GLU A 311 -3.17 6.95 -3.85
N ALA A 312 -1.86 6.83 -3.95
CA ALA A 312 -0.95 7.03 -2.82
C ALA A 312 -1.01 8.48 -2.28
N ALA A 313 -1.06 9.46 -3.20
CA ALA A 313 -1.24 10.86 -2.82
C ALA A 313 -2.62 11.09 -2.21
N ALA A 314 -3.66 10.52 -2.80
CA ALA A 314 -5.03 10.63 -2.30
C ALA A 314 -5.21 10.00 -0.91
N MET A 315 -4.56 8.87 -0.61
CA MET A 315 -4.54 8.25 0.73
C MET A 315 -3.93 9.19 1.77
N LEU A 316 -2.80 9.81 1.44
CA LEU A 316 -2.15 10.80 2.30
C LEU A 316 -3.08 12.00 2.56
N LEU A 317 -3.68 12.55 1.51
CA LEU A 317 -4.61 13.68 1.62
C LEU A 317 -5.86 13.32 2.43
N LEU A 318 -6.42 12.11 2.26
CA LEU A 318 -7.53 11.66 3.09
C LEU A 318 -7.16 11.66 4.57
N VAL A 319 -6.04 11.04 4.95
CA VAL A 319 -5.61 10.99 6.36
C VAL A 319 -5.30 12.39 6.90
N CYS A 320 -4.67 13.25 6.10
CA CYS A 320 -4.48 14.67 6.45
C CYS A 320 -5.81 15.40 6.66
N GLY A 321 -6.80 15.16 5.80
CA GLY A 321 -8.17 15.69 5.93
C GLY A 321 -8.83 15.25 7.22
N LEU A 322 -8.74 13.96 7.57
CA LEU A 322 -9.25 13.42 8.84
C LEU A 322 -8.56 14.05 10.06
N ARG A 323 -7.25 14.34 9.98
CA ARG A 323 -6.52 15.08 11.03
C ARG A 323 -7.00 16.53 11.14
N LEU A 324 -7.24 17.21 10.02
CA LEU A 324 -7.76 18.58 10.01
C LEU A 324 -9.17 18.64 10.62
N LEU A 325 -10.02 17.66 10.33
CA LEU A 325 -11.36 17.55 10.93
C LEU A 325 -11.29 17.45 12.46
N GLU A 326 -10.37 16.66 13.02
CA GLU A 326 -10.14 16.62 14.48
C GLU A 326 -9.61 17.95 15.02
N GLY A 327 -8.82 18.67 14.22
CA GLY A 327 -8.29 20.00 14.54
C GLY A 327 -9.34 21.11 14.60
N LEU A 328 -10.52 20.93 14.02
CA LEU A 328 -11.58 21.95 13.97
C LEU A 328 -12.03 22.42 15.36
N LYS A 329 -11.93 21.56 16.39
CA LYS A 329 -12.27 21.92 17.77
C LYS A 329 -11.32 22.95 18.39
N ARG A 330 -10.06 22.97 17.94
CA ARG A 330 -9.01 23.82 18.52
C ARG A 330 -8.75 25.06 17.68
N ARG A 331 -8.76 24.92 16.35
CA ARG A 331 -8.40 26.00 15.40
C ARG A 331 -9.31 25.92 14.17
N THR A 332 -10.59 26.21 14.35
CA THR A 332 -11.65 26.00 13.34
C THR A 332 -11.32 26.62 11.98
N TRP A 333 -11.00 27.92 11.95
CA TRP A 333 -10.77 28.63 10.70
C TRP A 333 -9.49 28.20 9.97
N LEU A 334 -8.41 27.91 10.71
CA LEU A 334 -7.17 27.39 10.11
C LEU A 334 -7.38 25.99 9.54
N ALA A 335 -8.04 25.10 10.29
CA ALA A 335 -8.31 23.74 9.84
C ALA A 335 -9.25 23.72 8.62
N LEU A 336 -10.30 24.54 8.62
CA LEU A 336 -11.20 24.68 7.47
C LEU A 336 -10.48 25.31 6.26
N GLY A 337 -9.67 26.35 6.50
CA GLY A 337 -8.88 27.02 5.46
C GLY A 337 -7.83 26.11 4.82
N LEU A 338 -7.32 25.11 5.54
CA LEU A 338 -6.43 24.07 4.99
C LEU A 338 -7.20 22.89 4.37
N LEU A 339 -8.42 22.63 4.82
CA LEU A 339 -9.26 21.55 4.28
C LEU A 339 -9.74 21.86 2.86
N VAL A 340 -10.07 23.13 2.56
CA VAL A 340 -10.47 23.57 1.21
C VAL A 340 -9.41 23.27 0.14
N PRO A 341 -8.15 23.74 0.24
CA PRO A 341 -7.13 23.45 -0.77
C PRO A 341 -6.78 21.95 -0.83
N LEU A 342 -6.91 21.21 0.28
CA LEU A 342 -6.75 19.76 0.28
C LEU A 342 -7.85 19.06 -0.55
N CYS A 343 -9.10 19.47 -0.38
CA CYS A 343 -10.22 18.96 -1.17
C CYS A 343 -10.09 19.33 -2.66
N VAL A 344 -9.62 20.55 -2.97
CA VAL A 344 -9.29 20.94 -4.34
C VAL A 344 -8.20 20.04 -4.90
N LEU A 345 -7.10 19.82 -4.17
CA LEU A 345 -6.02 18.93 -4.61
C LEU A 345 -6.51 17.49 -4.86
N LEU A 346 -7.40 16.95 -4.03
CA LEU A 346 -8.03 15.66 -4.29
C LEU A 346 -8.78 15.63 -5.63
N ILE A 347 -9.57 16.66 -5.94
CA ILE A 347 -10.28 16.78 -7.22
C ILE A 347 -9.30 16.90 -8.39
N LEU A 348 -8.24 17.69 -8.22
CA LEU A 348 -7.22 17.91 -9.24
C LEU A 348 -6.36 16.67 -9.52
N LEU A 349 -6.15 15.81 -8.52
CA LEU A 349 -5.51 14.50 -8.73
C LEU A 349 -6.36 13.61 -9.64
N GLU A 350 -7.67 13.51 -9.33
CA GLU A 350 -8.60 12.78 -10.18
C GLU A 350 -10.06 13.14 -9.89
N LEU A 351 -10.86 13.34 -10.95
CA LEU A 351 -12.27 13.73 -10.81
C LEU A 351 -13.10 12.73 -10.00
N ARG A 352 -12.75 11.43 -10.00
CA ARG A 352 -13.46 10.41 -9.19
C ARG A 352 -13.36 10.67 -7.69
N LEU A 353 -12.36 11.44 -7.24
CA LEU A 353 -12.17 11.81 -5.84
C LEU A 353 -13.03 13.01 -5.42
N ALA A 354 -13.77 13.63 -6.35
CA ALA A 354 -14.63 14.77 -6.04
C ALA A 354 -15.72 14.44 -5.02
N ALA A 355 -16.29 13.23 -5.08
CA ALA A 355 -17.27 12.78 -4.09
C ALA A 355 -16.66 12.70 -2.67
N LEU A 356 -15.43 12.19 -2.56
CA LEU A 356 -14.71 12.13 -1.29
C LEU A 356 -14.37 13.53 -0.77
N ALA A 357 -13.86 14.40 -1.64
CA ALA A 357 -13.51 15.78 -1.33
C ALA A 357 -14.73 16.59 -0.85
N ALA A 358 -15.86 16.48 -1.56
CA ALA A 358 -17.11 17.12 -1.20
C ALA A 358 -17.63 16.62 0.15
N ALA A 359 -17.57 15.31 0.41
CA ALA A 359 -18.00 14.74 1.67
C ALA A 359 -17.10 15.16 2.85
N LEU A 360 -15.77 15.19 2.68
CA LEU A 360 -14.84 15.72 3.69
C LEU A 360 -15.15 17.19 4.02
N LEU A 361 -15.39 18.00 3.00
CA LEU A 361 -15.73 19.41 3.18
C LEU A 361 -17.09 19.58 3.88
N ALA A 362 -18.10 18.80 3.48
CA ALA A 362 -19.42 18.80 4.11
C ALA A 362 -19.34 18.41 5.58
N VAL A 363 -18.54 17.40 5.95
CA VAL A 363 -18.29 17.03 7.35
C VAL A 363 -17.59 18.17 8.09
N GLY A 364 -16.60 18.83 7.49
CA GLY A 364 -15.91 19.96 8.11
C GLY A 364 -16.81 21.18 8.33
N LEU A 365 -17.68 21.48 7.36
CA LEU A 365 -18.71 22.52 7.48
C LEU A 365 -19.76 22.15 8.53
N PHE A 366 -20.22 20.88 8.55
CA PHE A 366 -21.14 20.38 9.57
C PHE A 366 -20.58 20.60 10.97
N GLU A 367 -19.34 20.20 11.19
CA GLU A 367 -18.68 20.33 12.49
C GLU A 367 -18.52 21.80 12.90
N THR A 368 -18.15 22.66 11.96
CA THR A 368 -18.02 24.11 12.19
C THR A 368 -19.37 24.74 12.55
N LEU A 369 -20.43 24.41 11.82
CA LEU A 369 -21.79 24.90 12.09
C LEU A 369 -22.34 24.30 13.38
N ARG A 370 -22.10 23.01 13.65
CA ARG A 370 -22.56 22.33 14.87
C ARG A 370 -22.02 23.00 16.11
N LEU A 371 -20.76 23.42 16.09
CA LEU A 371 -20.12 24.12 17.21
C LEU A 371 -20.76 25.49 17.49
N LYS A 372 -21.39 26.13 16.50
CA LYS A 372 -21.99 27.47 16.63
C LYS A 372 -23.52 27.45 16.81
N ALA A 373 -24.22 26.61 16.06
CA ALA A 373 -25.68 26.64 15.92
C ALA A 373 -26.38 25.38 16.47
N GLY A 374 -25.64 24.32 16.80
CA GLY A 374 -26.19 23.01 17.19
C GLY A 374 -26.26 22.00 16.04
N ALA A 375 -26.48 20.72 16.36
CA ALA A 375 -26.40 19.63 15.39
C ALA A 375 -27.58 19.60 14.40
N ILE A 376 -28.80 19.88 14.89
CA ILE A 376 -30.01 19.83 14.07
C ILE A 376 -29.98 20.94 13.01
N THR A 377 -29.71 22.18 13.44
CA THR A 377 -29.59 23.35 12.55
C THR A 377 -28.45 23.19 11.54
N ALA A 378 -27.28 22.71 11.96
CA ALA A 378 -26.17 22.39 11.05
C ALA A 378 -26.58 21.35 9.99
N GLY A 379 -27.33 20.33 10.41
CA GLY A 379 -27.89 19.31 9.51
C GLY A 379 -28.88 19.90 8.51
N LEU A 380 -29.84 20.71 8.97
CA LEU A 380 -30.82 21.38 8.12
C LEU A 380 -30.16 22.33 7.11
N ILE A 381 -29.17 23.12 7.53
CA ILE A 381 -28.42 24.02 6.65
C ILE A 381 -27.71 23.21 5.56
N LEU A 382 -26.99 22.15 5.93
CA LEU A 382 -26.30 21.32 4.93
C LEU A 382 -27.27 20.59 4.00
N LEU A 383 -28.41 20.12 4.50
CA LEU A 383 -29.45 19.52 3.68
C LEU A 383 -30.03 20.54 2.69
N ALA A 384 -30.29 21.77 3.13
CA ALA A 384 -30.75 22.85 2.26
C ALA A 384 -29.70 23.21 1.20
N VAL A 385 -28.42 23.27 1.56
CA VAL A 385 -27.31 23.49 0.60
C VAL A 385 -27.21 22.34 -0.40
N ALA A 386 -27.30 21.08 0.05
CA ALA A 386 -27.27 19.91 -0.82
C ALA A 386 -28.48 19.86 -1.76
N ALA A 387 -29.68 20.17 -1.27
CA ALA A 387 -30.89 20.28 -2.08
C ALA A 387 -30.78 21.41 -3.10
N GLY A 388 -30.31 22.58 -2.70
CA GLY A 388 -30.04 23.70 -3.60
C GLY A 388 -29.03 23.34 -4.69
N ALA A 389 -27.94 22.66 -4.33
CA ALA A 389 -26.95 22.17 -5.29
C ALA A 389 -27.55 21.13 -6.25
N ALA A 390 -28.38 20.21 -5.78
CA ALA A 390 -29.06 19.22 -6.62
C ALA A 390 -30.04 19.88 -7.60
N VAL A 391 -30.83 20.86 -7.14
CA VAL A 391 -31.74 21.65 -7.99
C VAL A 391 -30.96 22.45 -9.03
N MET A 392 -29.84 23.05 -8.63
CA MET A 392 -28.94 23.76 -9.57
C MET A 392 -28.37 22.79 -10.61
N CYS A 393 -27.85 21.63 -10.21
CA CYS A 393 -27.39 20.61 -11.15
C CYS A 393 -28.50 20.16 -12.10
N TRP A 394 -29.75 20.05 -11.63
CA TRP A 394 -30.88 19.69 -12.47
C TRP A 394 -31.24 20.76 -13.50
N GLN A 395 -31.16 22.04 -13.14
CA GLN A 395 -31.50 23.16 -14.02
C GLN A 395 -30.37 23.54 -14.99
N ILE A 396 -29.12 23.35 -14.57
CA ILE A 396 -27.93 23.69 -15.35
C ILE A 396 -27.73 22.65 -16.46
N PRO A 397 -27.77 23.04 -17.75
CA PRO A 397 -27.59 22.10 -18.85
C PRO A 397 -26.28 21.30 -18.70
N PRO A 398 -26.27 19.97 -18.96
CA PRO A 398 -25.08 19.14 -18.80
C PRO A 398 -23.85 19.63 -19.59
N VAL A 399 -24.05 20.44 -20.63
CA VAL A 399 -23.00 21.09 -21.44
C VAL A 399 -22.17 22.09 -20.62
N THR A 400 -22.78 22.69 -19.59
CA THR A 400 -22.14 23.69 -18.71
C THR A 400 -21.56 23.08 -17.43
N TRP A 401 -21.73 21.76 -17.23
CA TRP A 401 -21.07 21.06 -16.14
C TRP A 401 -19.56 21.01 -16.40
N PRO A 402 -18.72 20.88 -15.35
CA PRO A 402 -17.28 20.70 -15.52
C PRO A 402 -16.97 19.64 -16.59
N LEU A 403 -16.04 19.97 -17.50
CA LEU A 403 -15.78 19.21 -18.73
C LEU A 403 -15.70 17.70 -18.45
N GLY A 404 -16.59 16.94 -19.12
CA GLY A 404 -16.66 15.49 -19.03
C GLY A 404 -17.54 14.92 -17.91
N LEU A 405 -18.01 15.70 -16.94
CA LEU A 405 -18.87 15.19 -15.85
C LEU A 405 -20.28 14.84 -16.35
N GLY A 406 -20.90 15.72 -17.13
CA GLY A 406 -22.25 15.50 -17.70
C GLY A 406 -22.35 14.20 -18.52
N PRO A 407 -21.51 14.01 -19.56
CA PRO A 407 -21.50 12.77 -20.35
C PRO A 407 -21.22 11.51 -19.52
N ARG A 408 -20.34 11.58 -18.51
CA ARG A 408 -20.03 10.45 -17.62
C ARG A 408 -21.23 10.06 -16.76
N VAL A 409 -21.90 11.04 -16.16
CA VAL A 409 -23.10 10.80 -15.34
C VAL A 409 -24.24 10.25 -16.20
N ALA A 410 -24.46 10.82 -17.39
CA ALA A 410 -25.47 10.32 -18.33
C ALA A 410 -25.19 8.86 -18.76
N ALA A 411 -23.94 8.53 -19.07
CA ALA A 411 -23.54 7.16 -19.41
C ALA A 411 -23.70 6.19 -18.22
N ALA A 412 -23.28 6.58 -17.02
CA ALA A 412 -23.44 5.78 -15.81
C ALA A 412 -24.92 5.54 -15.48
N LEU A 413 -25.76 6.57 -15.61
CA LEU A 413 -27.20 6.47 -15.40
C LEU A 413 -27.85 5.55 -16.44
N GLY A 414 -27.47 5.67 -17.72
CA GLY A 414 -27.96 4.79 -18.78
C GLY A 414 -27.61 3.32 -18.51
N LEU A 415 -26.38 3.03 -18.06
CA LEU A 415 -25.98 1.68 -17.66
C LEU A 415 -26.75 1.19 -16.42
N TRP A 416 -26.99 2.06 -15.45
CA TRP A 416 -27.77 1.71 -14.26
C TRP A 416 -29.23 1.38 -14.60
N GLN A 417 -29.84 2.11 -15.53
CA GLN A 417 -31.20 1.85 -16.02
C GLN A 417 -31.31 0.55 -16.82
N GLN A 418 -30.22 0.10 -17.44
CA GLN A 418 -30.14 -1.18 -18.16
C GLN A 418 -29.93 -2.38 -17.22
N ALA A 419 -29.66 -2.16 -15.94
CA ALA A 419 -29.47 -3.25 -14.98
C ALA A 419 -30.80 -4.00 -14.73
N PRO A 420 -30.79 -5.34 -14.59
CA PRO A 420 -32.02 -6.12 -14.40
C PRO A 420 -32.85 -5.68 -13.18
N HIS A 421 -32.17 -5.27 -12.10
CA HIS A 421 -32.77 -4.71 -10.90
C HIS A 421 -31.97 -3.50 -10.42
N TRP A 422 -32.63 -2.59 -9.70
CA TRP A 422 -32.00 -1.38 -9.15
C TRP A 422 -30.83 -1.68 -8.19
N TRP A 423 -30.85 -2.85 -7.53
CA TRP A 423 -29.83 -3.30 -6.59
C TRP A 423 -28.72 -4.13 -7.25
N SER A 424 -28.90 -4.60 -8.49
CA SER A 424 -27.89 -5.41 -9.19
C SER A 424 -26.52 -4.72 -9.27
N PRO A 425 -26.41 -3.41 -9.55
CA PRO A 425 -25.14 -2.68 -9.50
C PRO A 425 -24.45 -2.74 -8.13
N ILE A 426 -25.24 -2.65 -7.05
CA ILE A 426 -24.72 -2.70 -5.68
C ILE A 426 -24.21 -4.10 -5.36
N ALA A 427 -24.97 -5.14 -5.71
CA ALA A 427 -24.55 -6.52 -5.49
C ALA A 427 -23.31 -6.87 -6.32
N ALA A 428 -23.25 -6.48 -7.60
CA ALA A 428 -22.06 -6.62 -8.44
C ALA A 428 -20.87 -5.86 -7.85
N PHE A 429 -21.11 -4.64 -7.33
CA PHE A 429 -20.08 -3.84 -6.68
C PHE A 429 -19.51 -4.52 -5.45
N VAL A 430 -20.35 -4.84 -4.49
CA VAL A 430 -19.93 -5.45 -3.22
C VAL A 430 -19.31 -6.82 -3.43
N SER A 431 -19.84 -7.64 -4.35
CA SER A 431 -19.27 -8.95 -4.66
C SER A 431 -17.90 -8.84 -5.32
N GLY A 432 -17.70 -7.98 -6.32
CA GLY A 432 -16.38 -7.76 -6.91
C GLY A 432 -15.38 -7.18 -5.92
N LEU A 433 -15.84 -6.31 -5.03
CA LEU A 433 -15.01 -5.68 -4.00
C LEU A 433 -14.48 -6.68 -2.95
N LEU A 434 -15.32 -7.62 -2.53
CA LEU A 434 -15.01 -8.57 -1.46
C LEU A 434 -14.44 -9.89 -1.98
N LEU A 435 -14.99 -10.40 -3.08
CA LEU A 435 -14.85 -11.79 -3.53
C LEU A 435 -14.08 -11.96 -4.83
N ASP A 436 -13.65 -10.88 -5.48
CA ASP A 436 -12.82 -11.03 -6.68
C ASP A 436 -11.50 -11.74 -6.35
N GLN A 437 -11.14 -12.77 -7.14
CA GLN A 437 -9.94 -13.56 -6.88
C GLN A 437 -8.65 -12.77 -7.03
N ASN A 438 -8.63 -11.76 -7.90
CA ASN A 438 -7.41 -11.01 -8.22
C ASN A 438 -7.24 -9.82 -7.27
N TYR A 439 -8.36 -9.19 -6.91
CA TYR A 439 -8.37 -7.86 -6.28
C TYR A 439 -9.37 -7.72 -5.12
N GLY A 440 -10.13 -8.77 -4.82
CA GLY A 440 -11.10 -8.78 -3.73
C GLY A 440 -10.41 -8.69 -2.37
N ILE A 441 -10.99 -7.94 -1.45
CA ILE A 441 -10.36 -7.67 -0.15
C ILE A 441 -10.20 -8.93 0.69
N LEU A 442 -11.14 -9.86 0.63
CA LEU A 442 -11.04 -11.08 1.45
C LEU A 442 -9.82 -11.91 1.05
N PHE A 443 -9.44 -11.87 -0.22
CA PHE A 443 -8.28 -12.59 -0.74
C PHE A 443 -6.99 -11.79 -0.69
N THR A 444 -7.03 -10.48 -0.94
CA THR A 444 -5.81 -9.65 -1.05
C THR A 444 -5.44 -8.96 0.26
N ALA A 445 -6.39 -8.78 1.18
CA ALA A 445 -6.19 -8.07 2.44
C ALA A 445 -7.14 -8.58 3.55
N PRO A 446 -7.09 -9.86 3.92
CA PRO A 446 -7.99 -10.42 4.94
C PRO A 446 -7.84 -9.78 6.32
N VAL A 447 -6.77 -9.00 6.56
CA VAL A 447 -6.62 -8.17 7.76
C VAL A 447 -7.79 -7.19 7.96
N PHE A 448 -8.50 -6.80 6.90
CA PHE A 448 -9.68 -5.93 7.00
C PHE A 448 -10.91 -6.63 7.60
N LEU A 449 -10.90 -7.96 7.77
CA LEU A 449 -11.89 -8.63 8.62
C LEU A 449 -11.81 -8.14 10.08
N MET A 450 -10.62 -7.77 10.56
CA MET A 450 -10.47 -7.13 11.88
C MET A 450 -11.07 -5.73 11.90
N ALA A 451 -10.94 -4.97 10.81
CA ALA A 451 -11.57 -3.66 10.69
C ALA A 451 -13.10 -3.78 10.70
N LEU A 452 -13.66 -4.76 9.99
CA LEU A 452 -15.10 -5.04 10.02
C LEU A 452 -15.57 -5.42 11.42
N GLY A 453 -14.86 -6.32 12.11
CA GLY A 453 -15.20 -6.70 13.48
C GLY A 453 -15.10 -5.54 14.48
N GLY A 454 -14.05 -4.73 14.38
CA GLY A 454 -13.85 -3.60 15.30
C GLY A 454 -14.63 -2.32 14.97
N LEU A 455 -15.37 -2.30 13.86
CA LEU A 455 -16.17 -1.14 13.44
C LEU A 455 -17.16 -0.69 14.53
N VAL A 456 -17.94 -1.63 15.06
CA VAL A 456 -18.94 -1.35 16.11
C VAL A 456 -18.26 -0.81 17.38
N ALA A 457 -17.17 -1.45 17.80
CA ALA A 457 -16.42 -1.02 18.98
C ALA A 457 -15.84 0.40 18.82
N SER A 458 -15.33 0.74 17.64
CA SER A 458 -14.84 2.10 17.36
C SER A 458 -15.98 3.11 17.23
N LEU A 459 -17.13 2.75 16.66
CA LEU A 459 -18.30 3.62 16.64
C LEU A 459 -18.81 3.95 18.04
N TRP A 460 -18.77 2.99 18.98
CA TRP A 460 -19.16 3.22 20.37
C TRP A 460 -18.12 4.02 21.16
N ARG A 461 -16.84 3.70 21.02
CA ARG A 461 -15.77 4.33 21.83
C ARG A 461 -15.24 5.63 21.24
N ARG A 462 -15.36 5.80 19.92
CA ARG A 462 -14.77 6.88 19.11
C ARG A 462 -15.73 7.30 18.00
N THR A 463 -16.97 7.62 18.36
CA THR A 463 -18.07 7.91 17.42
C THR A 463 -17.69 8.98 16.40
N ARG A 464 -17.16 10.13 16.85
CA ARG A 464 -16.83 11.25 15.96
C ARG A 464 -15.74 10.89 14.93
N PRO A 465 -14.54 10.42 15.32
CA PRO A 465 -13.52 9.98 14.37
C PRO A 465 -14.04 8.92 13.38
N SER A 466 -14.87 7.99 13.87
CA SER A 466 -15.45 6.93 13.05
C SER A 466 -16.41 7.51 12.00
N LEU A 467 -17.27 8.47 12.38
CA LEU A 467 -18.17 9.15 11.44
C LEU A 467 -17.42 10.02 10.44
N TYR A 468 -16.31 10.66 10.84
CA TYR A 468 -15.45 11.42 9.91
C TYR A 468 -14.85 10.57 8.81
N LEU A 469 -14.65 9.27 9.06
CA LEU A 469 -14.21 8.31 8.05
C LEU A 469 -15.39 7.67 7.31
N LEU A 470 -16.42 7.21 8.02
CA LEU A 470 -17.54 6.48 7.43
C LEU A 470 -18.34 7.33 6.45
N ILE A 471 -18.68 8.57 6.80
CA ILE A 471 -19.53 9.40 5.93
C ILE A 471 -18.82 9.67 4.60
N PRO A 472 -17.58 10.20 4.56
CA PRO A 472 -16.87 10.39 3.29
C PRO A 472 -16.54 9.08 2.59
N GLY A 473 -16.19 8.03 3.33
CA GLY A 473 -15.92 6.71 2.77
C GLY A 473 -17.13 6.11 2.07
N LEU A 474 -18.31 6.14 2.69
CA LEU A 474 -19.56 5.63 2.11
C LEU A 474 -20.00 6.44 0.90
N ILE A 475 -19.88 7.78 0.94
CA ILE A 475 -20.19 8.65 -0.21
C ILE A 475 -19.24 8.35 -1.38
N TYR A 476 -17.94 8.19 -1.11
CA TYR A 476 -16.96 7.79 -2.11
C TYR A 476 -17.28 6.41 -2.72
N LEU A 477 -17.63 5.42 -1.89
CA LEU A 477 -18.00 4.09 -2.37
C LEU A 477 -19.30 4.11 -3.17
N ALA A 478 -20.30 4.88 -2.75
CA ALA A 478 -21.53 5.05 -3.51
C ALA A 478 -21.27 5.69 -4.88
N ALA A 479 -20.47 6.76 -4.94
CA ALA A 479 -20.09 7.40 -6.19
C ALA A 479 -19.26 6.49 -7.10
N THR A 480 -18.37 5.68 -6.52
CA THR A 480 -17.57 4.71 -7.26
C THR A 480 -18.43 3.56 -7.78
N CYS A 481 -19.34 3.05 -6.97
CA CYS A 481 -20.34 2.06 -7.38
C CYS A 481 -21.17 2.59 -8.55
N PHE A 482 -21.71 3.80 -8.43
CA PHE A 482 -22.47 4.46 -9.49
C PHE A 482 -21.70 4.52 -10.82
N ASN A 483 -20.42 4.91 -10.77
CA ASN A 483 -19.62 5.12 -11.98
C ASN A 483 -18.95 3.86 -12.53
N SER A 484 -18.77 2.80 -11.74
CA SER A 484 -17.81 1.73 -12.08
C SER A 484 -18.28 0.30 -11.77
N TRP A 485 -19.51 0.07 -11.31
CA TRP A 485 -19.99 -1.29 -11.03
C TRP A 485 -19.86 -2.26 -12.22
N HIS A 486 -20.10 -1.77 -13.44
CA HIS A 486 -20.00 -2.54 -14.68
C HIS A 486 -18.56 -2.88 -15.10
N ARG A 487 -17.56 -2.19 -14.52
CA ARG A 487 -16.13 -2.34 -14.84
C ARG A 487 -15.40 -3.32 -13.91
N LEU A 488 -16.09 -3.78 -12.86
CA LEU A 488 -15.53 -4.67 -11.85
C LEU A 488 -15.29 -6.09 -12.36
N PRO A 489 -16.23 -6.73 -13.11
CA PRO A 489 -15.92 -7.93 -13.85
C PRO A 489 -15.15 -7.51 -15.10
N GLY A 490 -13.91 -7.08 -14.90
CA GLY A 490 -12.97 -7.15 -15.97
C GLY A 490 -12.62 -5.88 -16.73
N GLU A 491 -12.22 -4.81 -16.03
CA GLU A 491 -11.43 -3.74 -16.64
C GLU A 491 -10.23 -3.30 -15.77
N LEU A 492 -9.42 -2.40 -16.35
CA LEU A 492 -8.09 -1.90 -15.97
C LEU A 492 -8.00 -1.16 -14.62
N SER A 493 -9.05 -1.17 -13.83
CA SER A 493 -9.16 -0.47 -12.55
C SER A 493 -9.59 -1.48 -11.49
N PRO A 494 -8.63 -2.29 -10.99
CA PRO A 494 -8.97 -3.37 -10.08
C PRO A 494 -9.76 -2.85 -8.87
N PRO A 495 -10.88 -3.50 -8.50
CA PRO A 495 -11.75 -3.11 -7.39
C PRO A 495 -10.98 -2.76 -6.11
N GLY A 496 -9.95 -3.55 -5.81
CA GLY A 496 -9.10 -3.38 -4.64
C GLY A 496 -8.35 -2.04 -4.62
N LEU A 497 -7.94 -1.49 -5.77
CA LEU A 497 -7.29 -0.16 -5.84
C LEU A 497 -8.27 0.98 -5.56
N LEU A 498 -9.53 0.83 -5.98
CA LEU A 498 -10.58 1.80 -5.63
C LEU A 498 -10.76 1.86 -4.11
N LEU A 499 -10.75 0.71 -3.44
CA LEU A 499 -10.82 0.69 -1.98
C LEU A 499 -9.53 1.10 -1.29
N ALA A 500 -8.37 0.87 -1.91
CA ALA A 500 -7.07 1.15 -1.32
C ALA A 500 -6.97 2.55 -0.73
N LEU A 501 -7.71 3.53 -1.30
CA LEU A 501 -7.84 4.87 -0.76
C LEU A 501 -8.33 4.92 0.71
N LEU A 502 -9.35 4.13 1.06
CA LEU A 502 -9.99 4.14 2.38
C LEU A 502 -9.30 3.18 3.37
N LEU A 503 -8.59 2.18 2.86
CA LEU A 503 -8.00 1.09 3.64
C LEU A 503 -7.02 1.55 4.73
N PRO A 504 -6.09 2.51 4.50
CA PRO A 504 -5.22 3.01 5.56
C PRO A 504 -6.01 3.56 6.76
N ALA A 505 -7.02 4.37 6.50
CA ALA A 505 -7.84 4.98 7.56
C ALA A 505 -8.72 3.96 8.31
N ALA A 506 -9.09 2.86 7.66
CA ALA A 506 -9.80 1.74 8.30
C ALA A 506 -8.96 1.05 9.41
N GLY A 507 -7.66 1.36 9.54
CA GLY A 507 -6.86 1.02 10.72
C GLY A 507 -7.48 1.50 12.05
N LEU A 508 -8.28 2.57 12.04
CA LEU A 508 -9.06 3.01 13.21
C LEU A 508 -9.98 1.91 13.74
N TYR A 509 -10.51 1.06 12.87
CA TYR A 509 -11.40 -0.03 13.24
C TYR A 509 -10.66 -1.31 13.61
N MET A 510 -9.41 -1.48 13.17
CA MET A 510 -8.58 -2.60 13.63
C MET A 510 -8.10 -2.41 15.07
N ALA A 511 -7.86 -1.16 15.47
CA ALA A 511 -7.22 -0.86 16.74
C ALA A 511 -7.93 -1.39 18.01
N PRO A 512 -9.27 -1.34 18.15
CA PRO A 512 -9.96 -1.96 19.28
C PRO A 512 -9.71 -3.47 19.37
N VAL A 513 -9.68 -4.16 18.22
CA VAL A 513 -9.43 -5.61 18.15
C VAL A 513 -8.00 -5.90 18.59
N LEU A 514 -7.02 -5.17 18.04
CA LEU A 514 -5.61 -5.31 18.43
C LEU A 514 -5.36 -4.99 19.91
N ALA A 515 -6.07 -4.00 20.46
CA ALA A 515 -5.97 -3.64 21.86
C ALA A 515 -6.51 -4.74 22.80
N SER A 516 -7.57 -5.45 22.40
CA SER A 516 -8.23 -6.47 23.23
C SER A 516 -7.58 -7.85 23.20
N LEU A 517 -6.57 -8.08 22.34
CA LEU A 517 -5.92 -9.38 22.15
C LEU A 517 -4.81 -9.63 23.18
N SER A 518 -5.27 -9.91 24.41
CA SER A 518 -4.45 -10.16 25.60
C SER A 518 -4.00 -11.61 25.75
N ARG A 519 -4.79 -12.55 25.23
CA ARG A 519 -4.56 -13.99 25.36
C ARG A 519 -3.64 -14.52 24.26
N PRO A 520 -2.67 -15.39 24.58
CA PRO A 520 -1.67 -15.87 23.64
C PRO A 520 -2.29 -16.55 22.41
N TRP A 521 -3.23 -17.46 22.61
CA TRP A 521 -3.92 -18.19 21.54
C TRP A 521 -4.77 -17.29 20.63
N TRP A 522 -5.31 -16.18 21.16
CA TRP A 522 -6.10 -15.25 20.34
C TRP A 522 -5.22 -14.39 19.44
N ARG A 523 -3.95 -14.20 19.80
CA ARG A 523 -2.99 -13.49 18.94
C ARG A 523 -2.68 -14.29 17.68
N LEU A 524 -2.73 -15.62 17.74
CA LEU A 524 -2.62 -16.47 16.55
C LEU A 524 -3.72 -16.15 15.52
N ALA A 525 -4.93 -15.77 15.98
CA ALA A 525 -5.99 -15.35 15.07
C ALA A 525 -5.70 -14.03 14.35
N ILE A 526 -4.80 -13.16 14.83
CA ILE A 526 -4.31 -11.99 14.08
C ILE A 526 -3.35 -12.44 12.98
N TRP A 527 -2.48 -13.39 13.31
CA TRP A 527 -1.39 -13.80 12.45
C TRP A 527 -1.83 -14.56 11.23
N ILE A 528 -2.94 -15.28 11.28
CA ILE A 528 -3.44 -15.97 10.09
C ILE A 528 -3.71 -14.96 8.96
N PRO A 529 -4.59 -13.95 9.12
CA PRO A 529 -4.82 -12.97 8.07
C PRO A 529 -3.64 -12.03 7.84
N ALA A 530 -2.91 -11.61 8.88
CA ALA A 530 -1.75 -10.73 8.74
C ALA A 530 -0.60 -11.42 8.01
N GLY A 531 -0.29 -12.65 8.41
CA GLY A 531 0.76 -13.47 7.85
C GLY A 531 0.46 -13.89 6.42
N TYR A 532 -0.76 -14.34 6.15
CA TYR A 532 -1.22 -14.59 4.79
C TYR A 532 -1.14 -13.31 3.93
N GLY A 533 -1.65 -12.17 4.42
CA GLY A 533 -1.63 -10.91 3.68
C GLY A 533 -0.20 -10.44 3.37
N LEU A 534 0.71 -10.53 4.35
CA LEU A 534 2.12 -10.20 4.16
C LEU A 534 2.82 -11.15 3.18
N ALA A 535 2.59 -12.45 3.30
CA ALA A 535 3.14 -13.45 2.38
C ALA A 535 2.62 -13.22 0.96
N TYR A 536 1.32 -12.94 0.81
CA TYR A 536 0.70 -12.61 -0.47
C TYR A 536 1.28 -11.33 -1.09
N THR A 537 1.40 -10.25 -0.31
CA THR A 537 2.03 -8.99 -0.73
C THR A 537 3.50 -9.21 -1.15
N TRP A 538 4.26 -9.95 -0.35
CA TRP A 538 5.67 -10.24 -0.62
C TRP A 538 5.82 -11.06 -1.90
N PHE A 539 5.01 -12.11 -2.04
CA PHE A 539 5.04 -13.01 -3.18
C PHE A 539 4.64 -12.30 -4.47
N LEU A 540 3.58 -11.49 -4.44
CA LEU A 540 3.22 -10.67 -5.60
C LEU A 540 4.20 -9.54 -5.85
N THR A 541 5.04 -9.14 -4.89
CA THR A 541 6.17 -8.24 -5.14
C THR A 541 7.29 -8.94 -5.86
N LEU A 542 7.58 -10.18 -5.49
CA LEU A 542 8.53 -11.03 -6.20
C LEU A 542 8.05 -11.32 -7.63
N LEU A 543 6.77 -11.65 -7.80
CA LEU A 543 6.16 -12.07 -9.06
C LEU A 543 5.03 -11.11 -9.50
N PRO A 544 5.34 -9.86 -9.88
CA PRO A 544 4.32 -8.82 -10.06
C PRO A 544 3.40 -9.01 -11.25
N TRP A 545 3.74 -9.85 -12.24
CA TRP A 545 2.82 -10.17 -13.33
C TRP A 545 1.63 -11.02 -12.86
N LEU A 546 1.77 -11.75 -11.75
CA LEU A 546 0.65 -12.50 -11.16
C LEU A 546 -0.44 -11.57 -10.60
N ARG A 547 -0.11 -10.27 -10.44
CA ARG A 547 -1.10 -9.24 -10.12
C ARG A 547 -2.00 -8.93 -11.30
N LEU A 548 -1.48 -9.03 -12.52
CA LEU A 548 -2.13 -8.57 -13.75
C LEU A 548 -2.92 -9.73 -14.37
N GLY A 549 -3.97 -10.16 -13.66
CA GLY A 549 -4.96 -11.08 -14.22
C GLY A 549 -5.77 -10.38 -15.31
N HIS A 550 -6.01 -11.10 -16.41
CA HIS A 550 -6.97 -10.64 -17.40
C HIS A 550 -8.38 -10.72 -16.82
N THR A 551 -9.22 -9.93 -17.43
CA THR A 551 -10.57 -9.63 -17.04
C THR A 551 -11.46 -10.84 -17.32
N GLY A 552 -12.06 -11.41 -16.27
CA GLY A 552 -12.77 -12.69 -16.37
C GLY A 552 -11.86 -13.92 -16.54
N ALA A 553 -10.54 -13.73 -16.59
CA ALA A 553 -9.59 -14.83 -16.54
C ALA A 553 -9.40 -15.30 -15.09
N PRO A 554 -9.17 -16.60 -14.87
CA PRO A 554 -8.80 -17.12 -13.57
C PRO A 554 -7.56 -16.41 -13.03
N ASN A 555 -7.46 -16.30 -11.70
CA ASN A 555 -6.27 -15.73 -11.09
C ASN A 555 -5.03 -16.51 -11.56
N PRO A 556 -4.00 -15.84 -12.11
CA PRO A 556 -2.83 -16.52 -12.68
C PRO A 556 -2.06 -17.33 -11.63
N LEU A 557 -2.13 -16.95 -10.34
CA LEU A 557 -1.63 -17.75 -9.22
C LEU A 557 -2.44 -19.04 -9.07
N ALA A 558 -3.77 -18.95 -9.06
CA ALA A 558 -4.64 -20.11 -8.94
C ALA A 558 -4.48 -21.04 -10.15
N GLN A 559 -4.32 -20.48 -11.34
CA GLN A 559 -4.03 -21.22 -12.56
C GLN A 559 -2.66 -21.92 -12.49
N ALA A 560 -1.61 -21.22 -12.07
CA ALA A 560 -0.28 -21.80 -11.91
C ALA A 560 -0.28 -22.93 -10.87
N ALA A 561 -0.87 -22.70 -9.71
CA ALA A 561 -1.04 -23.71 -8.67
C ALA A 561 -1.86 -24.90 -9.16
N GLY A 562 -2.90 -24.66 -9.94
CA GLY A 562 -3.74 -25.71 -10.50
C GLY A 562 -3.02 -26.59 -11.52
N LYS A 563 -2.19 -25.97 -12.37
CA LYS A 563 -1.30 -26.70 -13.29
C LYS A 563 -0.30 -27.57 -12.54
N SER A 564 0.36 -27.03 -11.51
CA SER A 564 1.35 -27.77 -10.71
C SER A 564 0.75 -28.91 -9.90
N LEU A 565 -0.47 -28.75 -9.39
CA LEU A 565 -1.16 -29.76 -8.57
C LEU A 565 -2.02 -30.73 -9.39
N GLY A 566 -2.08 -30.57 -10.71
CA GLY A 566 -2.92 -31.39 -11.59
C GLY A 566 -4.43 -31.27 -11.27
N ARG A 567 -4.87 -30.16 -10.67
CA ARG A 567 -6.26 -29.93 -10.25
C ARG A 567 -6.69 -28.50 -10.61
N PRO A 568 -7.91 -28.25 -11.11
CA PRO A 568 -8.37 -26.90 -11.44
C PRO A 568 -8.64 -26.08 -10.17
N MET A 569 -7.57 -25.52 -9.58
CA MET A 569 -7.64 -24.68 -8.38
C MET A 569 -8.41 -23.38 -8.61
N GLU A 570 -8.57 -22.98 -9.87
CA GLU A 570 -9.37 -21.83 -10.31
C GLU A 570 -10.82 -21.90 -9.81
N GLY A 571 -11.37 -23.11 -9.68
CA GLY A 571 -12.73 -23.32 -9.15
C GLY A 571 -12.81 -23.20 -7.63
N LEU A 572 -11.73 -23.51 -6.90
CA LEU A 572 -11.76 -23.48 -5.43
C LEU A 572 -11.73 -22.08 -4.85
N VAL A 573 -11.21 -21.11 -5.60
CA VAL A 573 -11.20 -19.71 -5.16
C VAL A 573 -12.53 -19.07 -5.61
N PRO A 574 -13.27 -18.40 -4.73
CA PRO A 574 -14.54 -17.78 -5.11
C PRO A 574 -14.35 -16.78 -6.27
N THR A 575 -15.15 -16.90 -7.33
CA THR A 575 -15.38 -15.81 -8.30
C THR A 575 -16.85 -15.39 -8.24
N VAL A 576 -17.11 -14.12 -8.54
CA VAL A 576 -18.49 -13.59 -8.70
C VAL A 576 -19.26 -14.35 -9.81
N VAL A 577 -18.54 -14.99 -10.74
CA VAL A 577 -19.09 -15.61 -11.94
C VAL A 577 -19.35 -17.12 -11.78
N SER A 578 -18.81 -17.78 -10.75
CA SER A 578 -18.99 -19.23 -10.56
C SER A 578 -19.84 -19.58 -9.34
N SER A 579 -20.88 -20.38 -9.55
CA SER A 579 -21.73 -20.95 -8.50
C SER A 579 -21.01 -22.12 -7.83
N GLN A 580 -20.27 -21.86 -6.75
CA GLN A 580 -19.57 -22.93 -6.04
C GLN A 580 -19.84 -22.97 -4.52
N PRO A 581 -20.00 -24.18 -3.93
CA PRO A 581 -20.08 -24.35 -2.47
C PRO A 581 -18.83 -23.84 -1.74
N ALA A 582 -17.69 -23.75 -2.43
CA ALA A 582 -16.46 -23.16 -1.90
C ALA A 582 -16.62 -21.67 -1.54
N LEU A 583 -17.42 -20.91 -2.31
CA LEU A 583 -17.73 -19.52 -1.99
C LEU A 583 -18.50 -19.39 -0.68
N LEU A 584 -19.50 -20.25 -0.46
CA LEU A 584 -20.27 -20.27 0.78
C LEU A 584 -19.38 -20.63 1.98
N ALA A 585 -18.49 -21.60 1.83
CA ALA A 585 -17.52 -21.94 2.88
C ALA A 585 -16.56 -20.79 3.19
N ALA A 586 -16.01 -20.12 2.16
CA ALA A 586 -15.13 -18.97 2.33
C ALA A 586 -15.85 -17.79 3.01
N LEU A 587 -17.08 -17.49 2.59
CA LEU A 587 -17.93 -16.47 3.22
C LEU A 587 -18.26 -16.82 4.67
N ALA A 588 -18.58 -18.10 4.96
CA ALA A 588 -18.84 -18.55 6.32
C ALA A 588 -17.61 -18.39 7.21
N VAL A 589 -16.41 -18.77 6.75
CA VAL A 589 -15.15 -18.57 7.48
C VAL A 589 -14.88 -17.08 7.71
N ALA A 590 -15.04 -16.25 6.67
CA ALA A 590 -14.86 -14.80 6.77
C ALA A 590 -15.84 -14.17 7.77
N ALA A 591 -17.11 -14.59 7.75
CA ALA A 591 -18.14 -14.14 8.68
C ALA A 591 -17.83 -14.58 10.13
N LEU A 592 -17.44 -15.84 10.34
CA LEU A 592 -17.05 -16.35 11.65
C LEU A 592 -15.85 -15.59 12.22
N LEU A 593 -14.84 -15.29 11.39
CA LEU A 593 -13.69 -14.47 11.79
C LEU A 593 -14.12 -13.03 12.12
N ALA A 594 -14.96 -12.40 11.30
CA ALA A 594 -15.48 -11.05 11.56
C ALA A 594 -16.28 -10.99 12.87
N ILE A 595 -17.13 -11.99 13.14
CA ILE A 595 -17.89 -12.12 14.39
C ILE A 595 -16.94 -12.33 15.57
N PHE A 596 -15.94 -13.20 15.43
CA PHE A 596 -14.90 -13.38 16.45
C PHE A 596 -14.20 -12.05 16.78
N TYR A 597 -13.77 -11.30 15.76
CA TYR A 597 -13.13 -10.00 15.96
C TYR A 597 -14.09 -8.96 16.55
N LEU A 598 -15.38 -9.00 16.23
CA LEU A 598 -16.40 -8.17 16.86
C LEU A 598 -16.49 -8.45 18.36
N VAL A 599 -16.64 -9.72 18.75
CA VAL A 599 -16.69 -10.14 20.15
C VAL A 599 -15.41 -9.73 20.89
N VAL A 600 -14.25 -9.84 20.25
CA VAL A 600 -12.97 -9.41 20.82
C VAL A 600 -12.88 -7.88 20.94
N GLY A 601 -13.24 -7.13 19.91
CA GLY A 601 -13.14 -5.67 19.87
C GLY A 601 -14.05 -4.99 20.89
N LEU A 602 -15.19 -5.59 21.21
CA LEU A 602 -16.12 -5.10 22.23
C LEU A 602 -15.60 -5.28 23.66
N ARG A 603 -14.65 -6.19 23.91
CA ARG A 603 -14.07 -6.40 25.24
C ARG A 603 -13.20 -5.21 25.66
N PRO A 604 -13.13 -4.90 26.97
CA PRO A 604 -12.19 -3.90 27.47
C PRO A 604 -10.75 -4.36 27.21
N ALA A 605 -9.88 -3.41 26.84
CA ALA A 605 -8.46 -3.69 26.69
C ALA A 605 -7.83 -3.99 28.06
N PRO A 606 -6.92 -4.97 28.17
CA PRO A 606 -6.18 -5.21 29.39
C PRO A 606 -5.33 -3.98 29.76
N ALA A 607 -5.13 -3.74 31.06
CA ALA A 607 -4.28 -2.65 31.54
C ALA A 607 -2.80 -2.82 31.13
N VAL A 608 -2.34 -4.07 31.01
CA VAL A 608 -0.97 -4.41 30.62
C VAL A 608 -1.01 -5.31 29.40
N ALA A 609 -0.36 -4.88 28.32
CA ALA A 609 -0.13 -5.73 27.16
C ALA A 609 0.80 -6.89 27.57
N SER A 610 0.32 -8.13 27.47
CA SER A 610 1.14 -9.29 27.79
C SER A 610 2.32 -9.39 26.81
N ARG A 611 3.53 -9.64 27.32
CA ARG A 611 4.72 -9.85 26.48
C ARG A 611 4.53 -11.10 25.62
N TRP A 612 5.09 -11.07 24.43
CA TRP A 612 5.11 -12.23 23.53
C TRP A 612 5.98 -13.33 24.12
N ARG A 613 5.50 -14.56 24.04
CA ARG A 613 6.30 -15.74 24.41
C ARG A 613 7.11 -16.17 23.20
N ALA A 614 8.33 -16.67 23.42
CA ALA A 614 9.21 -17.17 22.36
C ALA A 614 8.51 -18.22 21.48
N ASN A 615 7.69 -19.08 22.08
CA ASN A 615 6.93 -20.12 21.38
C ASN A 615 5.91 -19.54 20.38
N GLU A 616 5.31 -18.38 20.66
CA GLU A 616 4.37 -17.72 19.74
C GLU A 616 5.09 -17.20 18.50
N ALA A 617 6.28 -16.60 18.69
CA ALA A 617 7.11 -16.13 17.60
C ALA A 617 7.64 -17.29 16.75
N LEU A 618 8.03 -18.41 17.36
CA LEU A 618 8.47 -19.61 16.66
C LEU A 618 7.33 -20.25 15.86
N ALA A 619 6.15 -20.42 16.47
CA ALA A 619 4.98 -20.98 15.80
C ALA A 619 4.55 -20.13 14.61
N LEU A 620 4.61 -18.81 14.75
CA LEU A 620 4.38 -17.88 13.65
C LEU A 620 5.41 -18.05 12.53
N ALA A 621 6.70 -18.04 12.87
CA ALA A 621 7.77 -18.19 11.88
C ALA A 621 7.63 -19.51 11.11
N LEU A 622 7.28 -20.60 11.81
CA LEU A 622 7.00 -21.88 11.20
C LEU A 622 5.78 -21.82 10.27
N ALA A 623 4.66 -21.22 10.71
CA ALA A 623 3.46 -21.09 9.89
C ALA A 623 3.72 -20.26 8.62
N LEU A 624 4.42 -19.13 8.75
CA LEU A 624 4.82 -18.30 7.62
C LEU A 624 5.79 -19.03 6.69
N GLY A 625 6.74 -19.79 7.25
CA GLY A 625 7.68 -20.61 6.49
C GLY A 625 6.98 -21.72 5.70
N LEU A 626 6.02 -22.42 6.31
CA LEU A 626 5.21 -23.46 5.65
C LEU A 626 4.31 -22.87 4.57
N LEU A 627 3.68 -21.72 4.82
CA LEU A 627 2.89 -21.01 3.81
C LEU A 627 3.77 -20.58 2.64
N GLY A 628 4.91 -19.95 2.90
CA GLY A 628 5.87 -19.53 1.88
C GLY A 628 6.39 -20.70 1.06
N TRP A 629 6.72 -21.82 1.71
CA TRP A 629 7.12 -23.06 1.04
C TRP A 629 6.00 -23.63 0.15
N GLY A 630 4.78 -23.71 0.67
CA GLY A 630 3.62 -24.18 -0.10
C GLY A 630 3.35 -23.33 -1.34
N PHE A 631 3.50 -22.00 -1.23
CA PHE A 631 3.39 -21.10 -2.39
C PHE A 631 4.51 -21.31 -3.41
N LEU A 632 5.77 -21.41 -2.97
CA LEU A 632 6.90 -21.64 -3.89
C LEU A 632 6.77 -23.00 -4.60
N ALA A 633 6.38 -24.04 -3.88
CA ALA A 633 6.15 -25.37 -4.44
C ALA A 633 5.00 -25.36 -5.46
N ALA A 634 3.95 -24.58 -5.23
CA ALA A 634 2.82 -24.47 -6.17
C ALA A 634 3.18 -23.72 -7.47
N VAL A 635 4.18 -22.86 -7.45
CA VAL A 635 4.53 -21.99 -8.60
C VAL A 635 5.77 -22.50 -9.34
N SER A 636 6.57 -23.36 -8.73
CA SER A 636 7.66 -24.02 -9.44
C SER A 636 7.08 -24.98 -10.47
N PRO A 637 7.35 -24.81 -11.77
CA PRO A 637 6.94 -25.80 -12.76
C PRO A 637 7.58 -27.14 -12.38
N ALA A 638 6.79 -28.23 -12.40
CA ALA A 638 7.35 -29.57 -12.36
C ALA A 638 8.32 -29.68 -13.54
N ALA A 639 9.61 -29.83 -13.23
CA ALA A 639 10.68 -29.93 -14.21
C ALA A 639 10.55 -31.20 -15.06
#